data_AF-A2FB24-F1
#
_entry.id   AF-A2FB24-F1
#
_cell.length_a   1.000
_cell.length_b   1.000
_cell.length_c   1.000
_cell.angle_alpha   90.00
_cell.angle_beta   90.00
_cell.angle_gamma   90.00
#
_symmetry.space_group_name_H-M   'P 1'
#
loop_
_entity.id
_entity.type
_entity.pdbx_description
1 polymer ?
#
loop_
_entity_poly.entity_id
_entity_poly.type
_entity_poly.pdbx_seq_one_letter_code
_entity_poly.pdbx_strand_id
1 'polypeptide(L)'
;MTIDIDPLYTDINKSCYSNDGKTLKIVKDTSPYFRISAACEKIENSCFYFLNTLISFSFQENPNLTTIGNLGFYECKNLTTINLSSCSKLRVISSSAFYNCYNVSKILLPNGLLEIRRQSFSNNNLLTSITIPASVKIIEFAAFAMCKKLERVYFQEGSNLTELVWDTFSRTNITCFQIPEKVTKVNGNAFSRCILTNLTIHPNNNHFIVFNDALLSQNKSILILICNKSLKTFEIPEYITSIGEMSFSESNLVTITIPKTVKIIENCAFWNCDYLINVTFIEPVEFIGSQPFDYCDNLELISFPNSTMNIPERLFSTKNSPKLKLSFTCKILFSLESIARNTDISISYFEGQDLIIDSNLLISNSEQTEVYEYWGYHTSIYYGITIPKSYIKIRERAFQNSILGSIKFEKESRFSELGPYSFTNCTSIYSINFENTQLHSLGFLAFVNCTGLKYVRFPLTDFELSINAFKDCTQLEIVYNINNISENCFSGCFNLKNVYMRDGLTMIGARSFENCISLERISIPSSIRTISEYSFFNCTKLSQITFNKSNNLEYFSNNSFSGCDSLTDINDFSSDKYDCIDNTLYYKNDTGKYLIYHLSNSNDKILFVKCTAICSYSFNYSRNIENISISSNSVSLIEEYSLNNCDKLKYINFPLSIKTVEQLAFNACNSIQCALIIENKSSDYLKMINKSGISEQLIILCHVIPSSGNSEALIRFYSNPMKFFGNILLNNISHVNIRFYIYL
;
A
#
# COMPACT_ATOMS: atom_id res chain seq x y z
N MET A 1 4.25 66.61 50.80
CA MET A 1 5.67 66.25 50.65
C MET A 1 5.95 65.05 51.53
N THR A 2 5.73 63.85 51.01
CA THR A 2 6.27 62.62 51.61
C THR A 2 7.73 62.55 51.19
N ILE A 3 8.63 62.57 52.17
CA ILE A 3 10.05 62.33 51.98
C ILE A 3 10.17 60.85 51.63
N ASP A 4 10.41 60.52 50.35
CA ASP A 4 10.86 59.18 49.96
C ASP A 4 12.28 59.01 50.53
N ILE A 5 12.35 58.36 51.69
CA ILE A 5 13.62 57.86 52.23
C ILE A 5 13.97 56.65 51.36
N ASP A 6 15.04 56.76 50.56
CA ASP A 6 15.57 55.63 49.81
C ASP A 6 15.75 54.42 50.76
N PRO A 7 15.23 53.22 50.43
CA PRO A 7 15.30 52.09 51.33
C PRO A 7 16.76 51.71 51.62
N LEU A 8 17.08 51.46 52.89
CA LEU A 8 18.41 51.01 53.29
C LEU A 8 18.62 49.57 52.81
N TYR A 9 19.41 49.38 51.76
CA TYR A 9 19.72 48.05 51.22
C TYR A 9 20.77 47.33 52.08
N THR A 10 20.53 46.06 52.40
CA THR A 10 21.46 45.20 53.15
C THR A 10 22.42 44.50 52.18
N ASP A 11 23.73 44.57 52.44
CA ASP A 11 24.71 43.79 51.67
C ASP A 11 24.50 42.28 51.87
N ILE A 12 24.49 41.52 50.78
CA ILE A 12 24.39 40.05 50.86
C ILE A 12 25.65 39.49 51.55
N ASN A 13 25.44 38.53 52.47
CA ASN A 13 26.52 37.87 53.21
C ASN A 13 27.57 37.26 52.26
N LYS A 14 28.86 37.46 52.56
CA LYS A 14 29.99 36.89 51.80
C LYS A 14 29.90 35.37 51.64
N SER A 15 29.27 34.65 52.58
CA SER A 15 29.06 33.20 52.48
C SER A 15 28.16 32.77 51.31
N CYS A 16 27.35 33.68 50.77
CA CYS A 16 26.52 33.42 49.60
C CYS A 16 27.30 33.50 48.28
N TYR A 17 28.54 33.99 48.30
CA TYR A 17 29.39 34.09 47.12
C TYR A 17 30.39 32.92 47.03
N SER A 18 30.93 32.68 45.83
CA SER A 18 32.14 31.88 45.65
C SER A 18 33.35 32.50 46.36
N ASN A 19 34.41 31.70 46.57
CA ASN A 19 35.61 32.15 47.28
C ASN A 19 36.29 33.37 46.64
N ASP A 20 36.16 33.53 45.32
CA ASP A 20 36.66 34.68 44.55
C ASP A 20 35.68 35.86 44.52
N GLY A 21 34.49 35.73 45.12
CA GLY A 21 33.43 36.75 45.15
C GLY A 21 32.66 36.92 43.83
N LYS A 22 33.03 36.18 42.77
CA LYS A 22 32.53 36.41 41.40
C LYS A 22 31.18 35.78 41.11
N THR A 23 30.79 34.73 41.83
CA THR A 23 29.52 34.03 41.62
C THR A 23 28.67 34.12 42.87
N LEU A 24 27.48 34.72 42.76
CA LEU A 24 26.47 34.67 43.80
C LEU A 24 25.67 33.36 43.67
N LYS A 25 25.73 32.52 44.71
CA LYS A 25 25.17 31.17 44.73
C LYS A 25 23.72 31.16 45.18
N ILE A 26 23.45 30.87 46.45
CA ILE A 26 22.11 30.78 47.03
C ILE A 26 21.97 31.82 48.14
N VAL A 27 20.91 32.61 48.09
CA VAL A 27 20.54 33.57 49.14
C VAL A 27 19.32 33.05 49.89
N LYS A 28 19.52 32.69 51.15
CA LYS A 28 18.45 32.24 52.07
C LYS A 28 18.02 33.32 53.07
N ASP A 29 18.71 34.45 53.07
CA ASP A 29 18.41 35.59 53.93
C ASP A 29 17.03 36.17 53.54
N THR A 30 16.23 36.55 54.53
CA THR A 30 14.85 37.02 54.34
C THR A 30 14.73 38.55 54.25
N SER A 31 15.84 39.27 54.10
CA SER A 31 15.82 40.73 53.98
C SER A 31 15.02 41.18 52.77
N PRO A 32 14.20 42.24 52.90
CA PRO A 32 13.37 42.73 51.80
C PRO A 32 14.13 43.54 50.74
N TYR A 33 15.30 44.08 51.11
CA TYR A 33 16.12 44.95 50.25
C TYR A 33 17.58 44.47 50.24
N PHE A 34 18.04 43.89 49.11
CA PHE A 34 19.43 43.41 48.97
C PHE A 34 20.30 44.31 48.12
N ARG A 35 21.56 44.50 48.53
CA ARG A 35 22.63 45.06 47.70
C ARG A 35 23.60 43.96 47.27
N ILE A 36 23.71 43.75 45.96
CA ILE A 36 24.61 42.77 45.34
C ILE A 36 25.98 43.41 45.13
N SER A 37 27.06 42.65 45.39
CA SER A 37 28.43 43.15 45.27
C SER A 37 28.81 43.49 43.83
N ALA A 38 29.59 44.57 43.64
CA ALA A 38 30.10 44.94 42.31
C ALA A 38 31.10 43.92 41.74
N ALA A 39 31.71 43.09 42.59
CA ALA A 39 32.58 41.99 42.18
C ALA A 39 31.81 40.80 41.58
N CYS A 40 30.49 40.73 41.78
CA CYS A 40 29.65 39.67 41.25
C CYS A 40 29.59 39.76 39.71
N GLU A 41 30.10 38.73 39.04
CA GLU A 41 30.05 38.54 37.59
C GLU A 41 28.85 37.65 37.20
N LYS A 42 28.40 36.75 38.07
CA LYS A 42 27.32 35.80 37.77
C LYS A 42 26.38 35.59 38.95
N ILE A 43 25.08 35.72 38.70
CA ILE A 43 24.04 35.15 39.59
C ILE A 43 23.81 33.71 39.13
N GLU A 44 24.02 32.74 40.01
CA GLU A 44 23.85 31.32 39.71
C GLU A 44 22.38 30.95 39.51
N ASN A 45 22.14 29.74 38.99
CA ASN A 45 20.80 29.21 38.84
C ASN A 45 20.09 29.14 40.20
N SER A 46 18.80 29.49 40.22
CA SER A 46 17.96 29.41 41.42
C SER A 46 18.47 30.22 42.63
N CYS A 47 19.26 31.27 42.41
CA CYS A 47 19.92 32.03 43.48
C CYS A 47 18.95 32.61 44.53
N PHE A 48 17.86 33.21 44.08
CA PHE A 48 16.78 33.80 44.88
C PHE A 48 15.46 33.04 44.68
N TYR A 49 15.55 31.73 44.42
CA TYR A 49 14.40 30.89 44.09
C TYR A 49 13.33 30.89 45.19
N PHE A 50 12.09 31.29 44.85
CA PHE A 50 10.97 31.47 45.78
C PHE A 50 11.23 32.44 46.95
N LEU A 51 12.14 33.41 46.80
CA LEU A 51 12.42 34.38 47.85
C LEU A 51 11.34 35.47 47.93
N ASN A 52 10.17 35.09 48.42
CA ASN A 52 8.99 35.97 48.51
C ASN A 52 9.17 37.14 49.47
N THR A 53 10.21 37.18 50.29
CA THR A 53 10.50 38.34 51.14
C THR A 53 11.14 39.48 50.36
N LEU A 54 11.76 39.20 49.21
CA LEU A 54 12.46 40.19 48.39
C LEU A 54 11.47 41.18 47.76
N ILE A 55 11.62 42.46 48.08
CA ILE A 55 10.82 43.58 47.53
C ILE A 55 11.60 44.32 46.44
N SER A 56 12.91 44.50 46.63
CA SER A 56 13.81 45.14 45.66
C SER A 56 15.25 44.70 45.86
N PHE A 57 16.07 44.82 44.81
CA PHE A 57 17.51 44.65 44.88
C PHE A 57 18.24 45.79 44.17
N SER A 58 19.47 46.05 44.60
CA SER A 58 20.39 47.03 44.01
C SER A 58 21.78 46.41 43.84
N PHE A 59 22.67 47.14 43.19
CA PHE A 59 24.08 46.77 43.03
C PHE A 59 24.96 47.84 43.67
N GLN A 60 26.12 47.44 44.18
CA GLN A 60 27.21 48.37 44.45
C GLN A 60 27.65 49.06 43.15
N GLU A 61 28.28 50.23 43.27
CA GLU A 61 28.70 51.03 42.12
C GLU A 61 29.58 50.23 41.14
N ASN A 62 29.33 50.42 39.84
CA ASN A 62 30.04 49.75 38.73
C ASN A 62 29.98 48.20 38.77
N PRO A 63 28.79 47.58 38.72
CA PRO A 63 28.65 46.13 38.79
C PRO A 63 29.28 45.40 37.59
N ASN A 64 29.94 44.27 37.85
CA ASN A 64 30.58 43.42 36.84
C ASN A 64 29.67 42.30 36.28
N LEU A 65 28.39 42.30 36.61
CA LEU A 65 27.45 41.24 36.27
C LEU A 65 27.38 41.00 34.76
N THR A 66 27.67 39.78 34.31
CA THR A 66 27.58 39.34 32.91
C THR A 66 26.38 38.44 32.64
N THR A 67 25.87 37.73 33.65
CA THR A 67 24.80 36.73 33.47
C THR A 67 23.92 36.57 34.70
N ILE A 68 22.61 36.45 34.48
CA ILE A 68 21.64 35.96 35.48
C ILE A 68 21.25 34.55 35.11
N GLY A 69 21.48 33.58 36.01
CA GLY A 69 21.23 32.16 35.80
C GLY A 69 19.76 31.78 35.68
N ASN A 70 19.51 30.55 35.26
CA ASN A 70 18.17 29.99 35.12
C ASN A 70 17.43 30.05 36.45
N LEU A 71 16.16 30.45 36.43
CA LEU A 71 15.33 30.53 37.65
C LEU A 71 15.90 31.48 38.73
N GLY A 72 16.81 32.39 38.38
CA GLY A 72 17.60 33.18 39.33
C GLY A 72 16.78 33.95 40.38
N PHE A 73 15.63 34.49 40.01
CA PHE A 73 14.64 35.19 40.84
C PHE A 73 13.23 34.60 40.65
N TYR A 74 13.15 33.32 40.28
CA TYR A 74 11.88 32.64 40.02
C TYR A 74 10.92 32.75 41.21
N GLU A 75 9.67 33.15 40.95
CA GLU A 75 8.62 33.30 41.95
C GLU A 75 9.00 34.23 43.12
N CYS A 76 9.81 35.27 42.88
CA CYS A 76 9.99 36.37 43.84
C CYS A 76 8.74 37.28 43.81
N LYS A 77 7.62 36.81 44.37
CA LYS A 77 6.28 37.41 44.16
C LYS A 77 6.16 38.86 44.63
N ASN A 78 6.92 39.25 45.66
CA ASN A 78 6.89 40.60 46.23
C ASN A 78 7.85 41.57 45.54
N LEU A 79 8.68 41.10 44.59
CA LEU A 79 9.60 41.95 43.85
C LEU A 79 8.79 42.97 43.04
N THR A 80 9.10 44.26 43.22
CA THR A 80 8.34 45.36 42.60
C THR A 80 9.02 45.97 41.39
N THR A 81 10.36 45.99 41.39
CA THR A 81 11.18 46.59 40.34
C THR A 81 12.36 45.69 40.02
N ILE A 82 12.61 45.48 38.72
CA ILE A 82 13.84 44.85 38.21
C ILE A 82 14.70 45.96 37.60
N ASN A 83 15.65 46.49 38.37
CA ASN A 83 16.57 47.52 37.88
C ASN A 83 17.94 46.92 37.54
N LEU A 84 18.18 46.67 36.25
CA LEU A 84 19.44 46.17 35.72
C LEU A 84 20.21 47.23 34.91
N SER A 85 19.75 48.50 34.94
CA SER A 85 20.28 49.57 34.08
C SER A 85 21.76 49.87 34.27
N SER A 86 22.28 49.69 35.50
CA SER A 86 23.70 49.87 35.83
C SER A 86 24.59 48.69 35.40
N CYS A 87 24.03 47.55 35.03
CA CYS A 87 24.77 46.33 34.67
C CYS A 87 25.23 46.35 33.20
N SER A 88 26.13 47.26 32.85
CA SER A 88 26.60 47.46 31.45
C SER A 88 27.31 46.25 30.84
N LYS A 89 27.81 45.33 31.67
CA LYS A 89 28.45 44.06 31.26
C LYS A 89 27.47 42.90 31.11
N LEU A 90 26.20 43.04 31.50
CA LEU A 90 25.20 41.99 31.42
C LEU A 90 24.93 41.67 29.95
N ARG A 91 25.05 40.39 29.57
CA ARG A 91 24.84 39.92 28.20
C ARG A 91 23.61 39.05 28.07
N VAL A 92 23.31 38.23 29.09
CA VAL A 92 22.25 37.22 29.03
C VAL A 92 21.41 37.24 30.31
N ILE A 93 20.10 37.27 30.12
CA ILE A 93 19.11 36.93 31.16
C ILE A 93 18.58 35.54 30.82
N SER A 94 18.92 34.55 31.64
CA SER A 94 18.66 33.14 31.32
C SER A 94 17.19 32.74 31.55
N SER A 95 16.86 31.51 31.20
CA SER A 95 15.48 31.04 31.14
C SER A 95 14.79 31.14 32.49
N SER A 96 13.56 31.68 32.46
CA SER A 96 12.68 31.85 33.63
C SER A 96 13.33 32.63 34.78
N ALA A 97 14.35 33.46 34.52
CA ALA A 97 15.10 34.18 35.55
C ALA A 97 14.20 35.04 36.46
N PHE A 98 13.17 35.69 35.94
CA PHE A 98 12.19 36.49 36.69
C PHE A 98 10.75 36.03 36.37
N TYR A 99 10.57 34.72 36.24
CA TYR A 99 9.25 34.13 36.03
C TYR A 99 8.36 34.28 37.28
N ASN A 100 7.07 34.54 37.09
CA ASN A 100 6.08 34.66 38.18
C ASN A 100 6.42 35.70 39.26
N CYS A 101 7.11 36.79 38.90
CA CYS A 101 7.33 37.92 39.81
C CYS A 101 6.14 38.90 39.72
N TYR A 102 4.99 38.51 40.26
CA TYR A 102 3.69 39.13 39.98
C TYR A 102 3.61 40.64 40.22
N ASN A 103 4.33 41.14 41.23
CA ASN A 103 4.27 42.55 41.61
C ASN A 103 5.26 43.44 40.85
N VAL A 104 6.05 42.89 39.91
CA VAL A 104 6.97 43.68 39.09
C VAL A 104 6.17 44.61 38.19
N SER A 105 6.29 45.92 38.45
CA SER A 105 5.64 46.98 37.66
C SER A 105 6.61 47.72 36.74
N LYS A 106 7.92 47.60 36.99
CA LYS A 106 8.97 48.29 36.23
C LYS A 106 10.19 47.39 35.99
N ILE A 107 10.64 47.35 34.75
CA ILE A 107 11.86 46.65 34.33
C ILE A 107 12.76 47.64 33.59
N LEU A 108 14.02 47.77 34.02
CA LEU A 108 15.04 48.60 33.39
C LEU A 108 16.19 47.71 32.91
N LEU A 109 16.31 47.53 31.60
CA LEU A 109 17.34 46.70 30.97
C LEU A 109 18.61 47.52 30.64
N PRO A 110 19.81 46.93 30.71
CA PRO A 110 21.05 47.63 30.37
C PRO A 110 21.32 47.65 28.86
N ASN A 111 21.99 48.71 28.39
CA ASN A 111 22.34 48.89 26.97
C ASN A 111 23.26 47.81 26.37
N GLY A 112 23.90 46.96 27.19
CA GLY A 112 24.78 45.88 26.73
C GLY A 112 24.12 44.50 26.59
N LEU A 113 22.82 44.39 26.87
CA LEU A 113 22.09 43.12 26.90
C LEU A 113 21.92 42.54 25.48
N LEU A 114 22.29 41.28 25.28
CA LEU A 114 22.19 40.62 23.98
C LEU A 114 21.00 39.67 23.88
N GLU A 115 20.65 39.00 24.98
CA GLU A 115 19.70 37.88 24.95
C GLU A 115 18.74 37.88 26.14
N ILE A 116 17.45 37.69 25.81
CA ILE A 116 16.35 37.48 26.75
C ILE A 116 15.82 36.07 26.49
N ARG A 117 16.21 35.11 27.35
CA ARG A 117 15.92 33.69 27.15
C ARG A 117 14.49 33.31 27.54
N ARG A 118 14.12 32.06 27.23
CA ARG A 118 12.77 31.50 27.40
C ARG A 118 12.12 31.94 28.72
N GLN A 119 10.91 32.49 28.64
CA GLN A 119 10.07 32.83 29.81
C GLN A 119 10.73 33.73 30.88
N SER A 120 11.83 34.43 30.55
CA SER A 120 12.63 35.15 31.55
C SER A 120 11.86 36.21 32.33
N PHE A 121 10.82 36.82 31.75
CA PHE A 121 9.96 37.82 32.37
C PHE A 121 8.48 37.45 32.31
N SER A 122 8.17 36.16 32.13
CA SER A 122 6.78 35.73 31.98
C SER A 122 6.02 35.88 33.30
N ASN A 123 4.75 36.26 33.18
CA ASN A 123 3.80 36.44 34.29
C ASN A 123 4.19 37.56 35.27
N ASN A 124 4.82 38.63 34.77
CA ASN A 124 5.01 39.89 35.49
C ASN A 124 3.77 40.78 35.30
N ASN A 125 2.73 40.49 36.09
CA ASN A 125 1.35 40.95 35.85
C ASN A 125 1.11 42.46 35.99
N LEU A 126 1.98 43.19 36.69
CA LEU A 126 1.85 44.64 36.88
C LEU A 126 2.64 45.47 35.88
N LEU A 127 3.49 44.85 35.06
CA LEU A 127 4.29 45.54 34.05
C LEU A 127 3.37 46.14 32.98
N THR A 128 3.41 47.47 32.80
CA THR A 128 2.58 48.18 31.82
C THR A 128 3.31 48.51 30.52
N SER A 129 4.63 48.69 30.60
CA SER A 129 5.47 48.95 29.42
C SER A 129 6.89 48.47 29.62
N ILE A 130 7.60 48.21 28.53
CA ILE A 130 9.02 47.88 28.54
C ILE A 130 9.76 48.51 27.36
N THR A 131 11.00 48.93 27.60
CA THR A 131 11.93 49.35 26.55
C THR A 131 13.02 48.29 26.38
N ILE A 132 13.12 47.74 25.18
CA ILE A 132 14.12 46.77 24.77
C ILE A 132 15.35 47.52 24.21
N PRO A 133 16.55 47.31 24.77
CA PRO A 133 17.77 47.94 24.28
C PRO A 133 18.12 47.55 22.84
N ALA A 134 18.76 48.46 22.10
CA ALA A 134 19.12 48.24 20.69
C ALA A 134 20.07 47.04 20.50
N SER A 135 20.85 46.69 21.53
CA SER A 135 21.80 45.57 21.54
C SER A 135 21.15 44.19 21.59
N VAL A 136 19.88 44.08 22.00
CA VAL A 136 19.19 42.79 22.10
C VAL A 136 19.03 42.18 20.71
N LYS A 137 19.54 40.97 20.54
CA LYS A 137 19.49 40.19 19.30
C LYS A 137 18.45 39.09 19.33
N ILE A 138 18.22 38.53 20.52
CA ILE A 138 17.38 37.35 20.71
C ILE A 138 16.40 37.60 21.86
N ILE A 139 15.12 37.41 21.57
CA ILE A 139 14.05 37.26 22.55
C ILE A 139 13.42 35.90 22.27
N GLU A 140 13.53 34.97 23.21
CA GLU A 140 13.05 33.60 23.03
C GLU A 140 11.57 33.40 23.42
N PHE A 141 11.09 32.18 23.18
CA PHE A 141 9.75 31.71 23.48
C PHE A 141 9.21 32.23 24.82
N ALA A 142 8.03 32.86 24.74
CA ALA A 142 7.26 33.30 25.90
C ALA A 142 8.00 34.24 26.87
N ALA A 143 9.07 34.92 26.45
CA ALA A 143 9.87 35.79 27.31
C ALA A 143 9.05 36.81 28.10
N PHE A 144 8.00 37.38 27.49
CA PHE A 144 7.07 38.34 28.11
C PHE A 144 5.62 37.83 28.15
N ALA A 145 5.41 36.53 27.99
CA ALA A 145 4.07 35.95 28.00
C ALA A 145 3.39 36.14 29.37
N MET A 146 2.07 36.26 29.39
CA MET A 146 1.25 36.41 30.59
C MET A 146 1.52 37.69 31.39
N CYS A 147 2.24 38.68 30.84
CA CYS A 147 2.32 40.02 31.43
C CYS A 147 1.00 40.77 31.18
N LYS A 148 -0.05 40.43 31.95
CA LYS A 148 -1.45 40.79 31.65
C LYS A 148 -1.77 42.29 31.57
N LYS A 149 -0.93 43.16 32.12
CA LYS A 149 -1.07 44.63 32.00
C LYS A 149 -0.12 45.27 30.98
N LEU A 150 0.71 44.49 30.31
CA LEU A 150 1.69 45.01 29.36
C LEU A 150 0.94 45.53 28.13
N GLU A 151 0.96 46.85 27.94
CA GLU A 151 0.25 47.54 26.87
C GLU A 151 1.20 48.03 25.77
N ARG A 152 2.47 48.32 26.10
CA ARG A 152 3.43 48.93 25.17
C ARG A 152 4.82 48.31 25.26
N VAL A 153 5.39 47.98 24.11
CA VAL A 153 6.77 47.53 23.96
C VAL A 153 7.48 48.49 23.04
N TYR A 154 8.56 49.09 23.53
CA TYR A 154 9.39 50.01 22.76
C TYR A 154 10.72 49.34 22.44
N PHE A 155 11.19 49.48 21.22
CA PHE A 155 12.57 49.13 20.85
C PHE A 155 13.35 50.42 20.70
N GLN A 156 14.57 50.46 21.24
CA GLN A 156 15.49 51.58 20.98
C GLN A 156 15.89 51.59 19.50
N GLU A 157 16.09 52.79 18.96
CA GLU A 157 16.62 53.02 17.61
C GLU A 157 17.93 52.23 17.40
N GLY A 158 18.08 51.60 16.24
CA GLY A 158 19.20 50.71 15.94
C GLY A 158 18.96 49.25 16.38
N SER A 159 17.70 48.84 16.59
CA SER A 159 17.38 47.52 17.15
C SER A 159 18.00 46.36 16.37
N ASN A 160 18.69 45.46 17.08
CA ASN A 160 19.33 44.28 16.50
C ASN A 160 18.50 43.00 16.57
N LEU A 161 17.22 43.09 16.97
CA LEU A 161 16.33 41.93 17.02
C LEU A 161 16.06 41.43 15.59
N THR A 162 16.22 40.13 15.36
CA THR A 162 16.06 39.55 14.02
C THR A 162 14.72 38.83 13.83
N GLU A 163 14.08 38.40 14.92
CA GLU A 163 12.89 37.54 14.85
C GLU A 163 11.96 37.77 16.04
N LEU A 164 10.65 37.69 15.77
CA LEU A 164 9.61 37.53 16.78
C LEU A 164 9.11 36.09 16.74
N VAL A 165 9.49 35.31 17.75
CA VAL A 165 9.13 33.89 17.85
C VAL A 165 7.74 33.71 18.46
N TRP A 166 7.19 32.51 18.30
CA TRP A 166 5.93 32.07 18.92
C TRP A 166 5.81 32.46 20.40
N ASP A 167 4.62 32.90 20.79
CA ASP A 167 4.22 33.31 22.15
C ASP A 167 5.05 34.40 22.84
N THR A 168 5.97 35.08 22.16
CA THR A 168 6.86 36.10 22.77
C THR A 168 6.11 37.08 23.68
N PHE A 169 4.95 37.58 23.23
CA PHE A 169 4.08 38.49 23.96
C PHE A 169 2.69 37.91 24.23
N SER A 170 2.56 36.59 24.30
CA SER A 170 1.26 35.91 24.48
C SER A 170 0.51 36.37 25.74
N ARG A 171 -0.82 36.50 25.68
CA ARG A 171 -1.70 36.90 26.80
C ARG A 171 -1.28 38.24 27.45
N THR A 172 -0.91 39.22 26.64
CA THR A 172 -0.64 40.61 27.06
C THR A 172 -1.77 41.55 26.64
N ASN A 173 -1.78 42.79 27.17
CA ASN A 173 -2.77 43.82 26.84
C ASN A 173 -2.29 44.75 25.70
N ILE A 174 -1.37 44.27 24.85
CA ILE A 174 -0.81 45.04 23.75
C ILE A 174 -1.89 45.24 22.68
N THR A 175 -2.22 46.49 22.40
CA THR A 175 -3.18 46.90 21.35
C THR A 175 -2.48 47.36 20.07
N CYS A 176 -1.25 47.84 20.17
CA CYS A 176 -0.44 48.24 19.02
C CYS A 176 1.02 47.80 19.19
N PHE A 177 1.66 47.42 18.09
CA PHE A 177 3.06 47.02 18.09
C PHE A 177 3.76 47.48 16.81
N GLN A 178 4.98 48.00 16.94
CA GLN A 178 5.81 48.37 15.79
C GLN A 178 6.87 47.29 15.54
N ILE A 179 6.89 46.72 14.34
CA ILE A 179 7.92 45.77 13.93
C ILE A 179 9.29 46.48 13.85
N PRO A 180 10.31 46.04 14.60
CA PRO A 180 11.62 46.70 14.64
C PRO A 180 12.42 46.60 13.33
N GLU A 181 13.41 47.48 13.18
CA GLU A 181 14.25 47.67 11.99
C GLU A 181 14.77 46.39 11.34
N LYS A 182 15.40 45.51 12.12
CA LYS A 182 16.11 44.32 11.61
C LYS A 182 15.32 43.02 11.73
N VAL A 183 14.06 43.07 12.16
CA VAL A 183 13.23 41.88 12.24
C VAL A 183 12.90 41.42 10.82
N THR A 184 13.30 40.20 10.50
CA THR A 184 13.08 39.57 9.18
C THR A 184 12.07 38.44 9.23
N LYS A 185 11.70 37.98 10.43
CA LYS A 185 10.75 36.89 10.66
C LYS A 185 9.80 37.23 11.80
N VAL A 186 8.52 36.95 11.62
CA VAL A 186 7.48 37.09 12.62
C VAL A 186 6.62 35.84 12.57
N ASN A 187 6.51 35.12 13.68
CA ASN A 187 5.59 33.99 13.78
C ASN A 187 4.15 34.49 14.01
N GLY A 188 3.16 33.90 13.35
CA GLY A 188 1.74 34.28 13.47
C GLY A 188 1.18 34.16 14.90
N ASN A 189 1.83 33.42 15.79
CA ASN A 189 1.42 33.29 17.17
C ASN A 189 2.25 34.11 18.18
N ALA A 190 3.11 35.03 17.73
CA ALA A 190 3.91 35.89 18.62
C ALA A 190 3.04 36.72 19.60
N PHE A 191 1.79 37.00 19.19
CA PHE A 191 0.76 37.75 19.93
C PHE A 191 -0.48 36.88 20.22
N SER A 192 -0.30 35.59 20.51
CA SER A 192 -1.39 34.70 20.97
C SER A 192 -2.17 35.34 22.12
N ARG A 193 -3.50 35.31 22.05
CA ARG A 193 -4.44 35.79 23.07
C ARG A 193 -4.19 37.23 23.51
N CYS A 194 -3.68 38.06 22.60
CA CYS A 194 -3.59 39.51 22.75
C CYS A 194 -4.80 40.21 22.12
N ILE A 195 -5.04 41.45 22.51
CA ILE A 195 -6.07 42.33 21.94
C ILE A 195 -5.47 43.29 20.89
N LEU A 196 -4.54 42.78 20.08
CA LEU A 196 -3.84 43.55 19.07
C LEU A 196 -4.85 44.05 18.02
N THR A 197 -4.85 45.35 17.75
CA THR A 197 -5.73 45.96 16.74
C THR A 197 -4.95 46.69 15.65
N ASN A 198 -3.68 47.02 15.89
CA ASN A 198 -2.87 47.77 14.96
C ASN A 198 -1.41 47.28 14.93
N LEU A 199 -0.86 47.07 13.74
CA LEU A 199 0.58 46.90 13.54
C LEU A 199 1.13 48.04 12.69
N THR A 200 2.30 48.52 13.09
CA THR A 200 3.12 49.42 12.27
C THR A 200 4.48 48.80 12.02
N ILE A 201 5.20 49.34 11.05
CA ILE A 201 6.53 48.86 10.68
C ILE A 201 7.50 50.02 10.88
N HIS A 202 8.67 49.76 11.44
CA HIS A 202 9.71 50.77 11.54
C HIS A 202 10.14 51.24 10.13
N PRO A 203 10.37 52.55 9.87
CA PRO A 203 10.70 53.04 8.54
C PRO A 203 11.91 52.37 7.85
N ASN A 204 12.86 51.85 8.65
CA ASN A 204 14.05 51.15 8.13
C ASN A 204 13.84 49.63 7.95
N ASN A 205 12.68 49.08 8.31
CA ASN A 205 12.36 47.67 8.06
C ASN A 205 11.76 47.53 6.66
N ASN A 206 12.48 46.82 5.79
CA ASN A 206 12.11 46.61 4.39
C ASN A 206 11.65 45.17 4.10
N HIS A 207 11.29 44.39 5.13
CA HIS A 207 10.92 42.97 5.00
C HIS A 207 9.41 42.73 4.98
N PHE A 208 8.63 43.70 5.44
CA PHE A 208 7.19 43.54 5.62
C PHE A 208 6.42 44.76 5.13
N ILE A 209 5.13 44.54 4.90
CA ILE A 209 4.15 45.60 4.73
C ILE A 209 2.90 45.29 5.56
N VAL A 210 2.13 46.31 5.92
CA VAL A 210 0.80 46.15 6.54
C VAL A 210 -0.26 46.47 5.51
N PHE A 211 -1.27 45.61 5.41
CA PHE A 211 -2.42 45.77 4.53
C PHE A 211 -3.68 45.25 5.22
N ASN A 212 -4.70 46.10 5.39
CA ASN A 212 -6.00 45.75 5.98
C ASN A 212 -5.89 44.86 7.23
N ASP A 213 -5.23 45.37 8.28
CA ASP A 213 -5.00 44.64 9.55
C ASP A 213 -4.20 43.34 9.43
N ALA A 214 -3.53 43.07 8.31
CA ALA A 214 -2.64 41.94 8.12
C ALA A 214 -1.18 42.39 7.89
N LEU A 215 -0.24 41.63 8.48
CA LEU A 215 1.19 41.70 8.18
C LEU A 215 1.49 40.77 7.00
N LEU A 216 2.08 41.31 5.95
CA LEU A 216 2.48 40.58 4.76
C LEU A 216 3.99 40.65 4.56
N SER A 217 4.56 39.67 3.86
CA SER A 217 5.92 39.77 3.32
C SER A 217 6.07 40.98 2.38
N GLN A 218 7.29 41.52 2.23
CA GLN A 218 7.57 42.68 1.38
C GLN A 218 7.05 42.54 -0.06
N ASN A 219 7.21 41.34 -0.64
CA ASN A 219 6.76 41.03 -1.99
C ASN A 219 5.26 40.68 -2.08
N LYS A 220 4.52 40.79 -0.97
CA LYS A 220 3.10 40.50 -0.82
C LYS A 220 2.68 39.04 -1.02
N SER A 221 3.63 38.11 -1.13
CA SER A 221 3.31 36.70 -1.44
C SER A 221 2.81 35.90 -0.23
N ILE A 222 3.23 36.26 0.98
CA ILE A 222 2.93 35.55 2.22
C ILE A 222 2.08 36.43 3.14
N LEU A 223 0.94 35.91 3.60
CA LEU A 223 0.17 36.44 4.72
C LEU A 223 0.74 35.87 6.02
N ILE A 224 1.36 36.72 6.84
CA ILE A 224 2.14 36.28 8.01
C ILE A 224 1.27 36.24 9.27
N LEU A 225 0.44 37.26 9.47
CA LEU A 225 -0.37 37.44 10.69
C LEU A 225 -1.53 38.38 10.41
N ILE A 226 -2.72 38.09 10.91
CA ILE A 226 -3.76 39.11 11.14
C ILE A 226 -3.69 39.67 12.55
N CYS A 227 -3.68 41.00 12.64
CA CYS A 227 -3.55 41.72 13.89
C CYS A 227 -4.88 41.68 14.63
N ASN A 228 -5.94 42.13 13.95
CA ASN A 228 -7.27 42.26 14.52
C ASN A 228 -8.01 40.91 14.49
N LYS A 229 -7.84 40.14 15.56
CA LYS A 229 -8.53 38.85 15.75
C LYS A 229 -10.06 38.99 15.91
N SER A 230 -10.60 40.20 16.02
CA SER A 230 -12.05 40.41 16.17
C SER A 230 -12.81 40.44 14.84
N LEU A 231 -12.11 40.42 13.70
CA LEU A 231 -12.71 40.40 12.37
C LEU A 231 -13.62 39.17 12.20
N LYS A 232 -14.80 39.39 11.59
CA LYS A 232 -15.76 38.31 11.27
C LYS A 232 -15.55 37.72 9.89
N THR A 233 -14.98 38.50 8.98
CA THR A 233 -14.60 38.08 7.63
C THR A 233 -13.25 38.72 7.29
N PHE A 234 -12.51 38.07 6.40
CA PHE A 234 -11.28 38.60 5.84
C PHE A 234 -11.16 38.13 4.40
N GLU A 235 -11.03 39.07 3.47
CA GLU A 235 -10.81 38.78 2.05
C GLU A 235 -9.30 38.65 1.82
N ILE A 236 -8.85 37.43 1.51
CA ILE A 236 -7.45 37.18 1.16
C ILE A 236 -7.19 37.79 -0.23
N PRO A 237 -6.24 38.73 -0.36
CA PRO A 237 -5.96 39.35 -1.66
C PRO A 237 -5.48 38.35 -2.71
N GLU A 238 -5.91 38.54 -3.96
CA GLU A 238 -5.61 37.65 -5.10
C GLU A 238 -4.12 37.54 -5.45
N TYR A 239 -3.22 38.32 -4.85
CA TYR A 239 -1.76 38.18 -5.05
C TYR A 239 -1.07 37.30 -3.99
N ILE A 240 -1.78 36.88 -2.94
CA ILE A 240 -1.23 36.02 -1.89
C ILE A 240 -1.08 34.60 -2.41
N THR A 241 0.12 34.04 -2.30
CA THR A 241 0.42 32.66 -2.71
C THR A 241 0.58 31.72 -1.52
N SER A 242 0.78 32.25 -0.31
CA SER A 242 0.96 31.46 0.90
C SER A 242 0.29 32.07 2.12
N ILE A 243 -0.39 31.22 2.90
CA ILE A 243 -0.92 31.53 4.23
C ILE A 243 0.09 30.96 5.23
N GLY A 244 0.73 31.83 6.00
CA GLY A 244 1.82 31.46 6.90
C GLY A 244 1.37 30.73 8.16
N GLU A 245 2.34 30.14 8.86
CA GLU A 245 2.12 29.40 10.10
C GLU A 245 1.39 30.25 11.14
N MET A 246 0.29 29.71 11.69
CA MET A 246 -0.54 30.38 12.70
C MET A 246 -1.10 31.76 12.27
N SER A 247 -1.13 32.09 10.98
CA SER A 247 -1.43 33.45 10.53
C SER A 247 -2.84 33.93 10.88
N PHE A 248 -3.81 33.01 10.92
CA PHE A 248 -5.20 33.24 11.34
C PHE A 248 -5.50 32.70 12.74
N SER A 249 -4.50 32.20 13.47
CA SER A 249 -4.68 31.56 14.78
C SER A 249 -5.50 32.42 15.75
N GLU A 250 -6.50 31.81 16.39
CA GLU A 250 -7.41 32.42 17.36
C GLU A 250 -8.24 33.59 16.81
N SER A 251 -8.50 33.61 15.51
CA SER A 251 -9.33 34.63 14.89
C SER A 251 -10.82 34.35 15.07
N ASN A 252 -11.61 35.42 15.17
CA ASN A 252 -13.07 35.37 15.29
C ASN A 252 -13.79 35.31 13.93
N LEU A 253 -13.06 34.92 12.87
CA LEU A 253 -13.63 34.72 11.54
C LEU A 253 -14.76 33.69 11.59
N VAL A 254 -15.84 33.98 10.89
CA VAL A 254 -16.99 33.07 10.74
C VAL A 254 -16.88 32.27 9.45
N THR A 255 -16.35 32.89 8.40
CA THR A 255 -16.11 32.23 7.11
C THR A 255 -14.79 32.68 6.51
N ILE A 256 -14.19 31.83 5.68
CA ILE A 256 -13.08 32.23 4.83
C ILE A 256 -13.10 31.49 3.48
N THR A 257 -12.74 32.24 2.43
CA THR A 257 -12.53 31.70 1.09
C THR A 257 -11.05 31.73 0.77
N ILE A 258 -10.48 30.57 0.43
CA ILE A 258 -9.09 30.42 -0.02
C ILE A 258 -9.06 30.66 -1.54
N PRO A 259 -8.50 31.78 -2.01
CA PRO A 259 -8.52 32.14 -3.42
C PRO A 259 -7.56 31.25 -4.23
N LYS A 260 -7.76 31.23 -5.55
CA LYS A 260 -7.03 30.35 -6.47
C LYS A 260 -5.50 30.52 -6.49
N THR A 261 -5.04 31.69 -6.05
CA THR A 261 -3.63 32.06 -6.04
C THR A 261 -2.88 31.48 -4.85
N VAL A 262 -3.57 31.09 -3.77
CA VAL A 262 -2.97 30.40 -2.63
C VAL A 262 -2.58 28.99 -3.03
N LYS A 263 -1.27 28.71 -2.97
CA LYS A 263 -0.66 27.40 -3.23
C LYS A 263 -0.19 26.69 -1.97
N ILE A 264 0.02 27.43 -0.89
CA ILE A 264 0.58 26.91 0.37
C ILE A 264 -0.27 27.42 1.53
N ILE A 265 -0.73 26.50 2.38
CA ILE A 265 -1.26 26.81 3.72
C ILE A 265 -0.31 26.12 4.70
N GLU A 266 0.38 26.88 5.54
CA GLU A 266 1.33 26.31 6.50
C GLU A 266 0.64 25.74 7.74
N ASN A 267 1.43 25.16 8.65
CA ASN A 267 0.95 24.49 9.85
C ASN A 267 0.05 25.40 10.68
N CYS A 268 -1.02 24.83 11.24
CA CYS A 268 -1.86 25.52 12.22
C CYS A 268 -2.40 26.89 11.76
N ALA A 269 -2.51 27.14 10.45
CA ALA A 269 -2.88 28.44 9.91
C ALA A 269 -4.16 29.03 10.54
N PHE A 270 -5.17 28.19 10.81
CA PHE A 270 -6.44 28.55 11.45
C PHE A 270 -6.62 27.90 12.83
N TRP A 271 -5.53 27.64 13.56
CA TRP A 271 -5.60 27.00 14.87
C TRP A 271 -6.44 27.80 15.86
N ASN A 272 -7.29 27.11 16.63
CA ASN A 272 -8.16 27.70 17.66
C ASN A 272 -9.09 28.81 17.13
N CYS A 273 -9.54 28.73 15.87
CA CYS A 273 -10.54 29.63 15.30
C CYS A 273 -11.97 29.16 15.66
N ASP A 274 -12.33 29.24 16.94
CA ASP A 274 -13.59 28.70 17.46
C ASP A 274 -14.85 29.29 16.83
N TYR A 275 -14.78 30.46 16.19
CA TYR A 275 -15.92 31.09 15.52
C TYR A 275 -16.08 30.66 14.06
N LEU A 276 -15.09 29.96 13.49
CA LEU A 276 -15.06 29.60 12.08
C LEU A 276 -16.06 28.48 11.81
N ILE A 277 -17.03 28.75 10.95
CA ILE A 277 -18.12 27.84 10.58
C ILE A 277 -17.85 27.22 9.21
N ASN A 278 -17.45 28.03 8.23
CA ASN A 278 -17.30 27.58 6.84
C ASN A 278 -15.94 27.95 6.24
N VAL A 279 -15.33 27.01 5.52
CA VAL A 279 -14.13 27.22 4.70
C VAL A 279 -14.40 26.77 3.28
N THR A 280 -14.04 27.60 2.30
CA THR A 280 -14.21 27.27 0.88
C THR A 280 -12.88 27.36 0.15
N PHE A 281 -12.48 26.31 -0.55
CA PHE A 281 -11.33 26.29 -1.45
C PHE A 281 -11.79 26.51 -2.90
N ILE A 282 -11.26 27.54 -3.58
CA ILE A 282 -11.63 27.84 -4.97
C ILE A 282 -10.87 26.96 -5.97
N GLU A 283 -9.57 26.75 -5.77
CA GLU A 283 -8.72 25.88 -6.59
C GLU A 283 -7.79 25.04 -5.70
N PRO A 284 -7.06 24.06 -6.28
CA PRO A 284 -6.19 23.23 -5.50
C PRO A 284 -5.00 23.99 -4.93
N VAL A 285 -4.75 23.73 -3.65
CA VAL A 285 -3.56 24.10 -2.90
C VAL A 285 -2.54 22.96 -3.06
N GLU A 286 -1.28 23.31 -3.28
CA GLU A 286 -0.19 22.35 -3.48
C GLU A 286 0.29 21.75 -2.15
N PHE A 287 0.21 22.52 -1.07
CA PHE A 287 0.59 22.09 0.27
C PHE A 287 -0.34 22.64 1.34
N ILE A 288 -0.82 21.76 2.22
CA ILE A 288 -1.56 22.12 3.44
C ILE A 288 -0.82 21.49 4.61
N GLY A 289 -0.34 22.32 5.52
CA GLY A 289 0.39 21.94 6.72
C GLY A 289 -0.47 21.16 7.72
N SER A 290 0.18 20.61 8.74
CA SER A 290 -0.50 19.83 9.78
C SER A 290 -1.45 20.69 10.61
N GLN A 291 -2.56 20.09 11.06
CA GLN A 291 -3.50 20.70 12.01
C GLN A 291 -4.05 22.08 11.59
N PRO A 292 -4.41 22.31 10.30
CA PRO A 292 -4.76 23.64 9.81
C PRO A 292 -6.00 24.21 10.52
N PHE A 293 -6.92 23.34 10.94
CA PHE A 293 -8.19 23.68 11.60
C PHE A 293 -8.33 23.01 12.99
N ASP A 294 -7.21 22.72 13.66
CA ASP A 294 -7.29 22.13 15.00
C ASP A 294 -7.84 23.14 16.02
N TYR A 295 -8.66 22.64 16.96
CA TYR A 295 -9.44 23.46 17.89
C TYR A 295 -10.39 24.48 17.22
N CYS A 296 -10.95 24.15 16.05
CA CYS A 296 -12.05 24.94 15.45
C CYS A 296 -13.40 24.34 15.82
N ASP A 297 -13.87 24.55 17.05
CA ASP A 297 -14.96 23.76 17.63
C ASP A 297 -16.34 23.96 16.94
N ASN A 298 -16.57 25.11 16.31
CA ASN A 298 -17.81 25.41 15.56
C ASN A 298 -17.68 25.21 14.03
N LEU A 299 -16.61 24.58 13.55
CA LEU A 299 -16.45 24.33 12.13
C LEU A 299 -17.47 23.28 11.65
N GLU A 300 -18.31 23.68 10.70
CA GLU A 300 -19.42 22.87 10.19
C GLU A 300 -19.22 22.43 8.74
N LEU A 301 -18.55 23.22 7.90
CA LEU A 301 -18.37 22.87 6.49
C LEU A 301 -16.99 23.26 5.95
N ILE A 302 -16.34 22.31 5.28
CA ILE A 302 -15.25 22.60 4.35
C ILE A 302 -15.69 22.18 2.95
N SER A 303 -15.70 23.13 2.02
CA SER A 303 -16.00 22.89 0.61
C SER A 303 -14.71 22.84 -0.21
N PHE A 304 -14.49 21.74 -0.90
CA PHE A 304 -13.33 21.51 -1.76
C PHE A 304 -13.54 22.08 -3.18
N PRO A 305 -12.46 22.34 -3.93
CA PRO A 305 -12.56 22.90 -5.27
C PRO A 305 -13.10 21.87 -6.27
N ASN A 306 -13.47 22.35 -7.47
CA ASN A 306 -13.95 21.52 -8.57
C ASN A 306 -12.83 20.78 -9.34
N SER A 307 -11.77 20.41 -8.64
CA SER A 307 -10.56 19.81 -9.21
C SER A 307 -9.82 18.99 -8.15
N THR A 308 -9.16 17.92 -8.60
CA THR A 308 -8.52 16.94 -7.71
C THR A 308 -7.38 17.57 -6.91
N MET A 309 -7.29 17.24 -5.62
CA MET A 309 -6.22 17.66 -4.71
C MET A 309 -5.78 16.47 -3.86
N ASN A 310 -4.51 16.49 -3.44
CA ASN A 310 -4.00 15.61 -2.40
C ASN A 310 -3.81 16.41 -1.11
N ILE A 311 -4.25 15.87 0.02
CA ILE A 311 -4.04 16.42 1.36
C ILE A 311 -2.88 15.65 2.01
N PRO A 312 -1.66 16.21 2.06
CA PRO A 312 -0.45 15.48 2.45
C PRO A 312 -0.22 15.32 3.94
N GLU A 313 -0.87 16.14 4.77
CA GLU A 313 -0.54 16.23 6.18
C GLU A 313 -1.63 15.69 7.10
N ARG A 314 -1.21 15.44 8.34
CA ARG A 314 -2.02 14.86 9.42
C ARG A 314 -3.03 15.86 9.97
N LEU A 315 -4.15 15.32 10.48
CA LEU A 315 -5.16 16.04 11.27
C LEU A 315 -5.82 17.22 10.55
N PHE A 316 -6.23 17.01 9.29
CA PHE A 316 -7.07 17.96 8.56
C PHE A 316 -8.49 18.02 9.14
N SER A 317 -9.11 16.87 9.37
CA SER A 317 -10.37 16.72 10.10
C SER A 317 -10.06 16.19 11.50
N THR A 318 -10.20 17.04 12.50
CA THR A 318 -9.80 16.75 13.89
C THR A 318 -10.98 16.25 14.73
N LYS A 319 -10.68 15.78 15.95
CA LYS A 319 -11.71 15.40 16.93
C LYS A 319 -12.41 16.61 17.58
N ASN A 320 -11.82 17.79 17.48
CA ASN A 320 -12.31 19.01 18.13
C ASN A 320 -13.45 19.68 17.34
N SER A 321 -13.60 19.37 16.05
CA SER A 321 -14.70 19.87 15.21
C SER A 321 -15.74 18.77 14.93
N PRO A 322 -16.56 18.31 15.90
CA PRO A 322 -17.43 17.14 15.74
C PRO A 322 -18.57 17.33 14.73
N LYS A 323 -18.92 18.59 14.42
CA LYS A 323 -19.99 18.95 13.46
C LYS A 323 -19.51 19.07 12.02
N LEU A 324 -18.19 19.08 11.80
CA LEU A 324 -17.59 19.28 10.49
C LEU A 324 -18.13 18.26 9.49
N LYS A 325 -18.54 18.78 8.33
CA LYS A 325 -18.88 18.07 7.10
C LYS A 325 -17.92 18.47 5.99
N LEU A 326 -17.60 17.56 5.08
CA LEU A 326 -16.76 17.83 3.91
C LEU A 326 -17.57 17.72 2.62
N SER A 327 -17.49 18.74 1.76
CA SER A 327 -18.19 18.75 0.48
C SER A 327 -17.23 18.65 -0.69
N PHE A 328 -17.50 17.71 -1.59
CA PHE A 328 -16.65 17.34 -2.71
C PHE A 328 -17.43 17.33 -4.02
N THR A 329 -16.80 17.84 -5.08
CA THR A 329 -17.30 17.73 -6.46
C THR A 329 -16.45 16.82 -7.34
N CYS A 330 -15.31 16.39 -6.83
CA CYS A 330 -14.39 15.43 -7.44
C CYS A 330 -13.69 14.62 -6.33
N LYS A 331 -12.98 13.55 -6.70
CA LYS A 331 -12.22 12.73 -5.75
C LYS A 331 -11.04 13.51 -5.18
N ILE A 332 -10.93 13.58 -3.85
CA ILE A 332 -9.81 14.16 -3.10
C ILE A 332 -9.07 13.04 -2.38
N LEU A 333 -7.74 13.03 -2.46
CA LEU A 333 -6.94 12.01 -1.79
C LEU A 333 -6.41 12.55 -0.46
N PHE A 334 -6.49 11.73 0.58
CA PHE A 334 -6.03 12.05 1.92
C PHE A 334 -4.86 11.15 2.30
N SER A 335 -3.87 11.71 3.00
CA SER A 335 -2.85 10.91 3.69
C SER A 335 -3.45 10.20 4.90
N LEU A 336 -2.79 9.15 5.43
CA LEU A 336 -3.20 8.56 6.71
C LEU A 336 -3.26 9.62 7.80
N GLU A 337 -4.18 9.44 8.73
CA GLU A 337 -4.34 10.33 9.89
C GLU A 337 -4.78 11.76 9.52
N SER A 338 -5.04 12.08 8.25
CA SER A 338 -5.69 13.34 7.86
C SER A 338 -7.11 13.45 8.40
N ILE A 339 -7.82 12.33 8.52
CA ILE A 339 -9.17 12.23 9.09
C ILE A 339 -9.11 11.47 10.41
N ALA A 340 -9.35 12.15 11.53
CA ALA A 340 -9.18 11.60 12.88
C ALA A 340 -10.47 11.04 13.52
N ARG A 341 -11.61 11.19 12.84
CA ARG A 341 -12.93 10.72 13.24
C ARG A 341 -13.79 10.44 12.01
N ASN A 342 -14.86 9.68 12.16
CA ASN A 342 -15.89 9.60 11.12
C ASN A 342 -16.44 11.00 10.88
N THR A 343 -16.45 11.42 9.62
CA THR A 343 -16.82 12.77 9.20
C THR A 343 -17.86 12.66 8.10
N ASP A 344 -18.99 13.34 8.27
CA ASP A 344 -20.04 13.40 7.25
C ASP A 344 -19.51 14.05 5.99
N ILE A 345 -19.91 13.53 4.83
CA ILE A 345 -19.49 14.08 3.54
C ILE A 345 -20.68 14.23 2.59
N SER A 346 -20.51 15.11 1.61
CA SER A 346 -21.37 15.19 0.43
C SER A 346 -20.51 15.12 -0.82
N ILE A 347 -20.84 14.21 -1.75
CA ILE A 347 -20.10 14.02 -3.00
C ILE A 347 -21.07 14.28 -4.16
N SER A 348 -20.81 15.29 -4.99
CA SER A 348 -21.79 15.75 -5.99
C SER A 348 -22.12 14.73 -7.08
N TYR A 349 -21.20 13.82 -7.38
CA TYR A 349 -21.39 12.76 -8.40
C TYR A 349 -21.91 11.45 -7.81
N PHE A 350 -22.27 11.43 -6.53
CA PHE A 350 -22.78 10.26 -5.82
C PHE A 350 -24.17 10.56 -5.24
N GLU A 351 -25.18 9.74 -5.58
CA GLU A 351 -26.57 9.97 -5.14
C GLU A 351 -26.89 9.44 -3.72
N GLY A 352 -25.88 8.96 -2.99
CA GLY A 352 -26.05 8.42 -1.64
C GLY A 352 -26.33 9.49 -0.59
N GLN A 353 -27.25 9.19 0.32
CA GLN A 353 -27.50 9.98 1.53
C GLN A 353 -26.62 9.46 2.68
N ASP A 354 -26.32 10.33 3.65
CA ASP A 354 -25.60 9.98 4.89
C ASP A 354 -24.24 9.30 4.66
N LEU A 355 -23.46 9.85 3.73
CA LEU A 355 -22.10 9.40 3.47
C LEU A 355 -21.14 9.86 4.56
N ILE A 356 -20.16 9.03 4.85
CA ILE A 356 -19.05 9.38 5.73
C ILE A 356 -17.71 9.05 5.07
N ILE A 357 -16.66 9.72 5.53
CA ILE A 357 -15.28 9.26 5.43
C ILE A 357 -14.80 8.88 6.83
N ASP A 358 -14.27 7.67 6.98
CA ASP A 358 -13.72 7.19 8.26
C ASP A 358 -12.21 7.46 8.39
N SER A 359 -11.63 7.10 9.54
CA SER A 359 -10.18 7.25 9.78
C SER A 359 -9.29 6.34 8.94
N ASN A 360 -9.87 5.29 8.31
CA ASN A 360 -9.18 4.48 7.31
C ASN A 360 -9.33 5.07 5.90
N LEU A 361 -9.97 6.22 5.75
CA LEU A 361 -10.22 6.89 4.47
C LEU A 361 -11.16 6.09 3.55
N LEU A 362 -12.02 5.28 4.16
CA LEU A 362 -13.11 4.58 3.49
C LEU A 362 -14.30 5.53 3.38
N ILE A 363 -14.76 5.72 2.15
CA ILE A 363 -16.04 6.36 1.86
C ILE A 363 -17.13 5.31 1.99
N SER A 364 -18.09 5.51 2.89
CA SER A 364 -19.15 4.54 3.16
C SER A 364 -20.47 5.19 3.53
N ASN A 365 -21.50 4.37 3.67
CA ASN A 365 -22.69 4.78 4.40
C ASN A 365 -22.41 5.01 5.90
N SER A 366 -23.29 5.76 6.56
CA SER A 366 -23.21 6.10 7.99
C SER A 366 -23.20 4.88 8.92
N GLU A 367 -23.82 3.76 8.51
CA GLU A 367 -23.80 2.50 9.25
C GLU A 367 -22.46 1.74 9.13
N GLN A 368 -21.55 2.19 8.26
CA GLN A 368 -20.26 1.55 7.99
C GLN A 368 -20.39 0.08 7.61
N THR A 369 -21.40 -0.24 6.81
CA THR A 369 -21.66 -1.60 6.31
C THR A 369 -21.14 -1.78 4.89
N GLU A 370 -21.07 -0.71 4.09
CA GLU A 370 -20.70 -0.79 2.68
C GLU A 370 -19.68 0.28 2.27
N VAL A 371 -18.54 -0.16 1.73
CA VAL A 371 -17.50 0.74 1.20
C VAL A 371 -17.82 1.09 -0.26
N TYR A 372 -17.89 2.38 -0.56
CA TYR A 372 -18.13 2.91 -1.90
C TYR A 372 -16.84 3.27 -2.62
N GLU A 373 -15.94 3.97 -1.95
CA GLU A 373 -14.64 4.35 -2.49
C GLU A 373 -13.57 4.37 -1.40
N TYR A 374 -12.32 4.22 -1.81
CA TYR A 374 -11.14 4.44 -0.99
C TYR A 374 -10.41 5.69 -1.46
N TRP A 375 -10.23 6.65 -0.55
CA TRP A 375 -9.65 7.97 -0.83
C TRP A 375 -8.29 8.16 -0.17
N GLY A 376 -7.67 7.08 0.29
CA GLY A 376 -6.32 7.12 0.85
C GLY A 376 -5.21 7.09 -0.21
N TYR A 377 -4.13 7.81 0.05
CA TYR A 377 -2.87 7.65 -0.66
C TYR A 377 -1.70 7.64 0.33
N HIS A 378 -0.67 6.84 0.02
CA HIS A 378 0.49 6.65 0.88
C HIS A 378 1.77 6.72 0.06
N THR A 379 2.87 7.07 0.72
CA THR A 379 4.19 7.09 0.09
C THR A 379 4.95 5.76 0.21
N SER A 380 4.39 4.76 0.90
CA SER A 380 5.02 3.46 1.13
C SER A 380 4.08 2.28 0.89
N ILE A 381 4.59 1.27 0.20
CA ILE A 381 3.93 0.00 -0.10
C ILE A 381 3.72 -0.90 1.13
N TYR A 382 4.31 -0.56 2.29
CA TYR A 382 4.14 -1.32 3.52
C TYR A 382 2.89 -0.91 4.30
N TYR A 383 2.24 0.18 3.90
CA TYR A 383 1.01 0.61 4.55
C TYR A 383 -0.17 -0.27 4.15
N GLY A 384 -0.95 -0.65 5.16
CA GLY A 384 -2.20 -1.37 4.99
C GLY A 384 -3.26 -0.78 5.90
N ILE A 385 -4.52 -1.02 5.55
CA ILE A 385 -5.65 -0.67 6.41
C ILE A 385 -6.25 -1.95 7.00
N THR A 386 -6.92 -1.77 8.14
CA THR A 386 -7.75 -2.82 8.72
C THR A 386 -9.20 -2.42 8.49
N ILE A 387 -9.95 -3.21 7.71
CA ILE A 387 -11.38 -3.04 7.48
C ILE A 387 -12.14 -3.39 8.76
N PRO A 388 -12.87 -2.42 9.35
CA PRO A 388 -13.67 -2.65 10.56
C PRO A 388 -14.70 -3.77 10.39
N LYS A 389 -15.01 -4.48 11.48
CA LYS A 389 -15.95 -5.63 11.46
C LYS A 389 -17.38 -5.27 11.07
N SER A 390 -17.73 -3.98 11.09
CA SER A 390 -19.04 -3.47 10.65
C SER A 390 -19.24 -3.64 9.14
N TYR A 391 -18.16 -3.53 8.35
CA TYR A 391 -18.21 -3.61 6.90
C TYR A 391 -18.49 -5.04 6.43
N ILE A 392 -19.56 -5.18 5.65
CA ILE A 392 -19.99 -6.43 5.04
C ILE A 392 -19.64 -6.47 3.55
N LYS A 393 -19.49 -5.31 2.90
CA LYS A 393 -19.36 -5.21 1.45
C LYS A 393 -18.40 -4.12 1.00
N ILE A 394 -17.65 -4.42 -0.06
CA ILE A 394 -16.89 -3.42 -0.84
C ILE A 394 -17.51 -3.37 -2.23
N ARG A 395 -17.92 -2.19 -2.70
CA ARG A 395 -18.58 -2.00 -4.00
C ARG A 395 -17.62 -2.12 -5.19
N GLU A 396 -18.25 -2.12 -6.36
CA GLU A 396 -17.55 -2.03 -7.63
C GLU A 396 -16.57 -0.83 -7.65
N ARG A 397 -15.34 -1.08 -8.13
CA ARG A 397 -14.26 -0.08 -8.28
C ARG A 397 -13.84 0.67 -7.00
N ALA A 398 -14.28 0.27 -5.82
CA ALA A 398 -14.02 1.02 -4.59
C ALA A 398 -12.54 1.33 -4.34
N PHE A 399 -11.63 0.39 -4.64
CA PHE A 399 -10.18 0.55 -4.51
C PHE A 399 -9.47 0.59 -5.88
N GLN A 400 -10.17 0.79 -6.99
CA GLN A 400 -9.55 0.78 -8.32
C GLN A 400 -8.36 1.76 -8.40
N ASN A 401 -7.23 1.30 -8.96
CA ASN A 401 -5.96 2.03 -9.05
C ASN A 401 -5.37 2.47 -7.69
N SER A 402 -5.81 1.89 -6.57
CA SER A 402 -5.27 2.21 -5.26
C SER A 402 -3.81 1.75 -5.13
N ILE A 403 -3.02 2.55 -4.43
CA ILE A 403 -1.61 2.26 -4.09
C ILE A 403 -1.48 1.60 -2.71
N LEU A 404 -2.58 1.09 -2.16
CA LEU A 404 -2.59 0.41 -0.87
C LEU A 404 -1.75 -0.87 -0.89
N GLY A 405 -0.91 -1.05 0.12
CA GLY A 405 -0.02 -2.20 0.24
C GLY A 405 -0.71 -3.48 0.73
N SER A 406 -1.64 -3.37 1.68
CA SER A 406 -2.39 -4.55 2.15
C SER A 406 -3.73 -4.19 2.75
N ILE A 407 -4.62 -5.18 2.79
CA ILE A 407 -5.87 -5.13 3.53
C ILE A 407 -5.92 -6.27 4.52
N LYS A 408 -6.30 -5.91 5.75
CA LYS A 408 -6.64 -6.84 6.81
C LYS A 408 -8.11 -6.63 7.17
N PHE A 409 -8.74 -7.67 7.69
CA PHE A 409 -10.07 -7.58 8.25
C PHE A 409 -9.97 -7.74 9.78
N GLU A 410 -10.75 -6.97 10.53
CA GLU A 410 -10.84 -7.16 11.98
C GLU A 410 -11.28 -8.58 12.33
N LYS A 411 -10.91 -9.04 13.53
CA LYS A 411 -11.36 -10.33 14.06
C LYS A 411 -12.89 -10.36 14.10
N GLU A 412 -13.49 -11.51 13.77
CA GLU A 412 -14.96 -11.70 13.68
C GLU A 412 -15.63 -10.79 12.64
N SER A 413 -14.91 -10.47 11.55
CA SER A 413 -15.47 -9.72 10.43
C SER A 413 -16.63 -10.47 9.77
N ARG A 414 -17.72 -9.74 9.50
CA ARG A 414 -18.86 -10.20 8.71
C ARG A 414 -18.72 -9.88 7.22
N PHE A 415 -17.52 -9.52 6.78
CA PHE A 415 -17.23 -9.20 5.38
C PHE A 415 -17.60 -10.38 4.49
N SER A 416 -18.51 -10.16 3.54
CA SER A 416 -19.16 -11.22 2.76
C SER A 416 -19.17 -10.98 1.26
N GLU A 417 -19.05 -9.74 0.79
CA GLU A 417 -19.19 -9.41 -0.63
C GLU A 417 -18.09 -8.47 -1.14
N LEU A 418 -17.46 -8.88 -2.24
CA LEU A 418 -16.53 -8.05 -2.99
C LEU A 418 -17.07 -7.77 -4.40
N GLY A 419 -17.31 -6.49 -4.71
CA GLY A 419 -17.84 -6.06 -6.01
C GLY A 419 -16.84 -6.19 -7.17
N PRO A 420 -17.34 -6.15 -8.42
CA PRO A 420 -16.52 -6.17 -9.64
C PRO A 420 -15.47 -5.08 -9.68
N TYR A 421 -14.32 -5.34 -10.30
CA TYR A 421 -13.24 -4.35 -10.45
C TYR A 421 -12.74 -3.67 -9.16
N SER A 422 -13.15 -4.15 -7.98
CA SER A 422 -12.96 -3.48 -6.70
C SER A 422 -11.50 -3.12 -6.43
N PHE A 423 -10.55 -3.95 -6.86
CA PHE A 423 -9.11 -3.76 -6.72
C PHE A 423 -8.36 -3.77 -8.06
N THR A 424 -9.03 -3.57 -9.20
CA THR A 424 -8.36 -3.56 -10.50
C THR A 424 -7.21 -2.56 -10.51
N ASN A 425 -6.06 -2.96 -11.06
CA ASN A 425 -4.81 -2.19 -11.13
C ASN A 425 -4.27 -1.73 -9.77
N CYS A 426 -4.56 -2.41 -8.66
CA CYS A 426 -3.90 -2.17 -7.38
C CYS A 426 -2.48 -2.74 -7.39
N THR A 427 -1.55 -2.08 -8.08
CA THR A 427 -0.20 -2.62 -8.32
C THR A 427 0.67 -2.72 -7.07
N SER A 428 0.31 -2.03 -5.98
CA SER A 428 1.06 -2.04 -4.72
C SER A 428 0.59 -3.10 -3.72
N ILE A 429 -0.58 -3.73 -3.93
CA ILE A 429 -1.13 -4.67 -2.96
C ILE A 429 -0.26 -5.94 -2.93
N TYR A 430 0.42 -6.21 -1.82
CA TYR A 430 1.36 -7.34 -1.72
C TYR A 430 0.69 -8.62 -1.23
N SER A 431 -0.38 -8.51 -0.45
CA SER A 431 -1.10 -9.66 0.07
C SER A 431 -2.56 -9.36 0.39
N ILE A 432 -3.36 -10.42 0.35
CA ILE A 432 -4.77 -10.38 0.73
C ILE A 432 -5.10 -11.64 1.51
N ASN A 433 -5.66 -11.45 2.70
CA ASN A 433 -6.06 -12.54 3.57
C ASN A 433 -7.54 -12.42 3.94
N PHE A 434 -8.36 -13.31 3.38
CA PHE A 434 -9.79 -13.45 3.66
C PHE A 434 -10.10 -14.55 4.69
N GLU A 435 -9.09 -15.19 5.30
CA GLU A 435 -9.25 -16.35 6.20
C GLU A 435 -10.25 -16.11 7.34
N ASN A 436 -10.32 -14.89 7.87
CA ASN A 436 -11.18 -14.51 8.98
C ASN A 436 -12.45 -13.74 8.55
N THR A 437 -12.93 -13.98 7.32
CA THR A 437 -14.12 -13.34 6.75
C THR A 437 -15.23 -14.35 6.46
N GLN A 438 -16.43 -13.85 6.15
CA GLN A 438 -17.58 -14.62 5.68
C GLN A 438 -17.77 -14.45 4.17
N LEU A 439 -16.67 -14.28 3.42
CA LEU A 439 -16.73 -14.01 1.98
C LEU A 439 -17.53 -15.11 1.27
N HIS A 440 -18.56 -14.69 0.54
CA HIS A 440 -19.47 -15.54 -0.24
C HIS A 440 -19.46 -15.18 -1.74
N SER A 441 -19.07 -13.97 -2.09
CA SER A 441 -19.00 -13.55 -3.49
C SER A 441 -17.76 -12.69 -3.75
N LEU A 442 -17.03 -13.05 -4.81
CA LEU A 442 -15.90 -12.28 -5.32
C LEU A 442 -16.17 -11.91 -6.79
N GLY A 443 -16.37 -10.62 -7.02
CA GLY A 443 -16.79 -10.05 -8.31
C GLY A 443 -15.77 -10.22 -9.44
N PHE A 444 -16.28 -10.17 -10.68
CA PHE A 444 -15.44 -10.37 -11.86
C PHE A 444 -14.38 -9.26 -11.98
N LEU A 445 -13.19 -9.64 -12.45
CA LEU A 445 -12.03 -8.73 -12.59
C LEU A 445 -11.60 -8.02 -11.29
N ALA A 446 -12.03 -8.48 -10.11
CA ALA A 446 -11.79 -7.78 -8.85
C ALA A 446 -10.32 -7.43 -8.61
N PHE A 447 -9.38 -8.34 -8.88
CA PHE A 447 -7.93 -8.16 -8.69
C PHE A 447 -7.14 -8.19 -10.01
N VAL A 448 -7.77 -7.88 -11.15
CA VAL A 448 -7.03 -7.85 -12.42
C VAL A 448 -5.87 -6.85 -12.36
N ASN A 449 -4.71 -7.23 -12.90
CA ASN A 449 -3.48 -6.42 -12.89
C ASN A 449 -3.00 -5.99 -11.49
N CYS A 450 -3.32 -6.75 -10.43
CA CYS A 450 -2.69 -6.57 -9.11
C CYS A 450 -1.26 -7.13 -9.15
N THR A 451 -0.37 -6.48 -9.89
CA THR A 451 0.98 -6.98 -10.19
C THR A 451 1.92 -7.02 -8.98
N GLY A 452 1.55 -6.41 -7.85
CA GLY A 452 2.28 -6.56 -6.58
C GLY A 452 1.89 -7.78 -5.75
N LEU A 453 0.75 -8.41 -6.05
CA LEU A 453 0.14 -9.43 -5.20
C LEU A 453 0.98 -10.70 -5.20
N LYS A 454 1.51 -11.11 -4.05
CA LYS A 454 2.35 -12.32 -3.91
C LYS A 454 1.59 -13.54 -3.44
N TYR A 455 0.60 -13.37 -2.58
CA TYR A 455 -0.22 -14.47 -2.11
C TYR A 455 -1.64 -14.04 -1.81
N VAL A 456 -2.56 -14.96 -2.03
CA VAL A 456 -3.96 -14.83 -1.64
C VAL A 456 -4.35 -15.99 -0.74
N ARG A 457 -5.11 -15.71 0.31
CA ARG A 457 -5.68 -16.72 1.19
C ARG A 457 -7.19 -16.54 1.27
N PHE A 458 -7.92 -17.56 0.84
CA PHE A 458 -9.38 -17.58 0.87
C PHE A 458 -9.92 -18.09 2.22
N PRO A 459 -11.18 -17.74 2.57
CA PRO A 459 -11.83 -18.27 3.76
C PRO A 459 -12.11 -19.77 3.65
N LEU A 460 -12.50 -20.36 4.78
CA LEU A 460 -13.02 -21.73 4.83
C LEU A 460 -14.53 -21.82 4.50
N THR A 461 -15.17 -20.72 4.13
CA THR A 461 -16.54 -20.68 3.62
C THR A 461 -16.61 -21.01 2.13
N ASP A 462 -17.77 -21.45 1.66
CA ASP A 462 -18.04 -21.57 0.23
C ASP A 462 -18.39 -20.20 -0.36
N PHE A 463 -17.83 -19.93 -1.54
CA PHE A 463 -17.99 -18.66 -2.23
C PHE A 463 -17.98 -18.81 -3.75
N GLU A 464 -18.67 -17.90 -4.42
CA GLU A 464 -18.67 -17.77 -5.87
C GLU A 464 -17.49 -16.89 -6.31
N LEU A 465 -16.54 -17.50 -7.03
CA LEU A 465 -15.43 -16.80 -7.65
C LEU A 465 -15.78 -16.45 -9.09
N SER A 466 -15.85 -15.17 -9.41
CA SER A 466 -16.19 -14.72 -10.76
C SER A 466 -15.02 -14.84 -11.75
N ILE A 467 -15.33 -14.74 -13.05
CA ILE A 467 -14.39 -14.84 -14.17
C ILE A 467 -13.28 -13.77 -14.05
N ASN A 468 -12.05 -14.12 -14.45
CA ASN A 468 -10.87 -13.23 -14.49
C ASN A 468 -10.47 -12.59 -13.14
N ALA A 469 -10.94 -13.12 -11.99
CA ALA A 469 -10.78 -12.44 -10.71
C ALA A 469 -9.34 -12.04 -10.37
N PHE A 470 -8.33 -12.85 -10.71
CA PHE A 470 -6.91 -12.63 -10.43
C PHE A 470 -6.06 -12.64 -11.71
N LYS A 471 -6.66 -12.38 -12.88
CA LYS A 471 -5.93 -12.35 -14.14
C LYS A 471 -4.81 -11.31 -14.10
N ASP A 472 -3.67 -11.65 -14.68
CA ASP A 472 -2.47 -10.81 -14.78
C ASP A 472 -1.93 -10.34 -13.40
N CYS A 473 -2.15 -11.12 -12.34
CA CYS A 473 -1.42 -10.98 -11.07
C CYS A 473 -0.01 -11.57 -11.21
N THR A 474 0.85 -10.90 -11.96
CA THR A 474 2.13 -11.44 -12.45
C THR A 474 3.12 -11.87 -11.35
N GLN A 475 3.01 -11.30 -10.15
CA GLN A 475 3.83 -11.65 -8.99
C GLN A 475 3.19 -12.64 -8.03
N LEU A 476 1.99 -13.16 -8.34
CA LEU A 476 1.29 -14.12 -7.48
C LEU A 476 2.06 -15.43 -7.46
N GLU A 477 2.56 -15.83 -6.30
CA GLU A 477 3.36 -17.04 -6.12
C GLU A 477 2.54 -18.19 -5.52
N ILE A 478 1.58 -17.87 -4.64
CA ILE A 478 0.86 -18.86 -3.83
C ILE A 478 -0.63 -18.51 -3.67
N VAL A 479 -1.49 -19.50 -3.87
CA VAL A 479 -2.94 -19.43 -3.60
C VAL A 479 -3.32 -20.47 -2.55
N TYR A 480 -3.94 -20.04 -1.45
CA TYR A 480 -4.41 -20.93 -0.38
C TYR A 480 -5.94 -21.06 -0.35
N ASN A 481 -6.41 -22.28 -0.05
CA ASN A 481 -7.79 -22.60 0.31
C ASN A 481 -8.84 -22.31 -0.78
N ILE A 482 -8.48 -22.44 -2.06
CA ILE A 482 -9.43 -22.16 -3.15
C ILE A 482 -10.43 -23.32 -3.32
N ASN A 483 -11.73 -23.02 -3.35
CA ASN A 483 -12.82 -24.00 -3.56
C ASN A 483 -13.67 -23.70 -4.81
N ASN A 484 -13.33 -22.68 -5.59
CA ASN A 484 -13.93 -22.39 -6.89
C ASN A 484 -12.84 -21.85 -7.85
N ILE A 485 -12.77 -22.34 -9.09
CA ILE A 485 -11.81 -21.91 -10.12
C ILE A 485 -12.57 -21.64 -11.42
N SER A 486 -12.90 -20.38 -11.64
CA SER A 486 -13.62 -19.89 -12.82
C SER A 486 -12.73 -19.72 -14.04
N GLU A 487 -13.34 -19.42 -15.19
CA GLU A 487 -12.64 -19.10 -16.43
C GLU A 487 -11.63 -17.95 -16.24
N ASN A 488 -10.43 -18.12 -16.81
CA ASN A 488 -9.32 -17.15 -16.79
C ASN A 488 -8.87 -16.68 -15.40
N CYS A 489 -9.27 -17.35 -14.31
CA CYS A 489 -9.13 -16.83 -12.95
C CYS A 489 -7.71 -16.39 -12.59
N PHE A 490 -6.70 -17.18 -12.95
CA PHE A 490 -5.26 -16.92 -12.75
C PHE A 490 -4.49 -16.88 -14.08
N SER A 491 -5.17 -16.56 -15.19
CA SER A 491 -4.51 -16.39 -16.49
C SER A 491 -3.45 -15.28 -16.39
N GLY A 492 -2.24 -15.52 -16.88
CA GLY A 492 -1.13 -14.55 -16.83
C GLY A 492 -0.41 -14.43 -15.48
N CYS A 493 -0.73 -15.28 -14.50
CA CYS A 493 0.00 -15.34 -13.22
C CYS A 493 1.35 -16.07 -13.38
N PHE A 494 2.31 -15.44 -14.08
CA PHE A 494 3.57 -16.06 -14.51
C PHE A 494 4.41 -16.67 -13.36
N ASN A 495 4.31 -16.10 -12.15
CA ASN A 495 5.06 -16.57 -10.97
C ASN A 495 4.31 -17.57 -10.08
N LEU A 496 3.09 -17.98 -10.45
CA LEU A 496 2.27 -18.87 -9.62
C LEU A 496 2.93 -20.26 -9.57
N LYS A 497 3.35 -20.66 -8.37
CA LYS A 497 4.06 -21.92 -8.11
C LYS A 497 3.22 -22.93 -7.35
N ASN A 498 2.43 -22.46 -6.38
CA ASN A 498 1.71 -23.31 -5.44
C ASN A 498 0.22 -22.95 -5.41
N VAL A 499 -0.63 -23.93 -5.69
CA VAL A 499 -2.08 -23.80 -5.63
C VAL A 499 -2.63 -24.86 -4.68
N TYR A 500 -3.16 -24.42 -3.55
CA TYR A 500 -3.76 -25.30 -2.54
C TYR A 500 -5.28 -25.25 -2.66
N MET A 501 -5.84 -26.28 -3.31
CA MET A 501 -7.28 -26.44 -3.49
C MET A 501 -7.92 -27.11 -2.28
N ARG A 502 -9.19 -26.79 -2.03
CA ARG A 502 -10.04 -27.48 -1.05
C ARG A 502 -10.85 -28.59 -1.72
N ASP A 503 -11.24 -29.57 -0.92
CA ASP A 503 -12.25 -30.55 -1.32
C ASP A 503 -13.61 -29.86 -1.53
N GLY A 504 -14.39 -30.36 -2.48
CA GLY A 504 -15.71 -29.82 -2.84
C GLY A 504 -15.72 -29.01 -4.14
N LEU A 505 -14.55 -28.59 -4.64
CA LEU A 505 -14.40 -27.99 -5.97
C LEU A 505 -14.87 -28.99 -7.05
N THR A 506 -15.71 -28.55 -7.98
CA THR A 506 -16.26 -29.40 -9.05
C THR A 506 -15.65 -29.12 -10.42
N MET A 507 -14.99 -27.97 -10.62
CA MET A 507 -14.53 -27.53 -11.94
C MET A 507 -13.19 -26.78 -11.87
N ILE A 508 -12.34 -27.01 -12.87
CA ILE A 508 -11.22 -26.15 -13.23
C ILE A 508 -11.56 -25.45 -14.55
N GLY A 509 -11.96 -24.18 -14.47
CA GLY A 509 -12.48 -23.39 -15.59
C GLY A 509 -11.50 -23.21 -16.76
N ALA A 510 -12.05 -22.87 -17.92
CA ALA A 510 -11.26 -22.71 -19.15
C ALA A 510 -10.17 -21.65 -18.96
N ARG A 511 -8.96 -21.92 -19.46
CA ARG A 511 -7.81 -20.99 -19.37
C ARG A 511 -7.46 -20.50 -17.96
N SER A 512 -7.95 -21.18 -16.91
CA SER A 512 -7.83 -20.71 -15.52
C SER A 512 -6.40 -20.53 -15.04
N PHE A 513 -5.46 -21.34 -15.53
CA PHE A 513 -4.02 -21.24 -15.27
C PHE A 513 -3.22 -20.98 -16.55
N GLU A 514 -3.84 -20.40 -17.60
CA GLU A 514 -3.14 -20.06 -18.83
C GLU A 514 -1.90 -19.19 -18.54
N ASN A 515 -0.75 -19.56 -19.13
CA ASN A 515 0.54 -18.90 -18.93
C ASN A 515 1.04 -18.87 -17.46
N CYS A 516 0.62 -19.79 -16.60
CA CYS A 516 1.26 -19.99 -15.28
C CYS A 516 2.62 -20.70 -15.44
N ILE A 517 3.59 -20.04 -16.08
CA ILE A 517 4.87 -20.62 -16.51
C ILE A 517 5.78 -21.09 -15.35
N SER A 518 5.48 -20.69 -14.11
CA SER A 518 6.21 -21.14 -12.91
C SER A 518 5.55 -22.30 -12.17
N LEU A 519 4.37 -22.74 -12.59
CA LEU A 519 3.65 -23.85 -11.95
C LEU A 519 4.38 -25.16 -12.26
N GLU A 520 4.95 -25.81 -11.25
CA GLU A 520 5.75 -27.03 -11.45
C GLU A 520 4.94 -28.32 -11.27
N ARG A 521 3.96 -28.30 -10.35
CA ARG A 521 3.12 -29.43 -9.99
C ARG A 521 1.75 -28.95 -9.55
N ILE A 522 0.72 -29.76 -9.77
CA ILE A 522 -0.61 -29.49 -9.24
C ILE A 522 -1.32 -30.78 -8.82
N SER A 523 -2.01 -30.73 -7.68
CA SER A 523 -2.83 -31.83 -7.19
C SER A 523 -4.30 -31.55 -7.48
N ILE A 524 -4.99 -32.50 -8.10
CA ILE A 524 -6.40 -32.44 -8.48
C ILE A 524 -7.24 -33.18 -7.41
N PRO A 525 -8.10 -32.47 -6.65
CA PRO A 525 -8.98 -33.10 -5.67
C PRO A 525 -9.94 -34.13 -6.28
N SER A 526 -10.35 -35.12 -5.49
CA SER A 526 -11.26 -36.19 -5.96
C SER A 526 -12.64 -35.69 -6.36
N SER A 527 -13.05 -34.51 -5.88
CA SER A 527 -14.35 -33.88 -6.17
C SER A 527 -14.45 -33.24 -7.56
N ILE A 528 -13.34 -33.03 -8.27
CA ILE A 528 -13.34 -32.44 -9.61
C ILE A 528 -14.12 -33.32 -10.58
N ARG A 529 -15.09 -32.71 -11.26
CA ARG A 529 -15.89 -33.32 -12.34
C ARG A 529 -15.43 -32.84 -13.72
N THR A 530 -14.98 -31.59 -13.82
CA THR A 530 -14.66 -30.96 -15.12
C THR A 530 -13.27 -30.31 -15.11
N ILE A 531 -12.44 -30.70 -16.08
CA ILE A 531 -11.23 -29.97 -16.47
C ILE A 531 -11.46 -29.41 -17.87
N SER A 532 -11.62 -28.09 -17.95
CA SER A 532 -12.03 -27.39 -19.16
C SER A 532 -10.90 -27.20 -20.17
N GLU A 533 -11.25 -26.63 -21.33
CA GLU A 533 -10.32 -26.35 -22.41
C GLU A 533 -9.21 -25.39 -21.96
N TYR A 534 -7.97 -25.70 -22.35
CA TYR A 534 -6.81 -24.85 -22.12
C TYR A 534 -6.55 -24.47 -20.66
N SER A 535 -7.10 -25.20 -19.68
CA SER A 535 -6.99 -24.84 -18.25
C SER A 535 -5.54 -24.64 -17.78
N PHE A 536 -4.56 -25.33 -18.36
CA PHE A 536 -3.12 -25.20 -18.08
C PHE A 536 -2.33 -24.83 -19.34
N PHE A 537 -2.95 -24.09 -20.26
CA PHE A 537 -2.29 -23.74 -21.52
C PHE A 537 -0.99 -22.99 -21.29
N ASN A 538 0.08 -23.45 -21.92
CA ASN A 538 1.42 -22.86 -21.84
C ASN A 538 2.01 -22.81 -20.40
N CYS A 539 1.63 -23.75 -19.52
CA CYS A 539 2.31 -23.98 -18.25
C CYS A 539 3.64 -24.73 -18.48
N THR A 540 4.63 -24.05 -19.05
CA THR A 540 5.86 -24.67 -19.59
C THR A 540 6.73 -25.43 -18.57
N LYS A 541 6.64 -25.10 -17.27
CA LYS A 541 7.34 -25.84 -16.19
C LYS A 541 6.50 -26.91 -15.51
N LEU A 542 5.23 -27.07 -15.88
CA LEU A 542 4.36 -28.06 -15.25
C LEU A 542 4.87 -29.44 -15.62
N SER A 543 5.42 -30.13 -14.63
CA SER A 543 6.10 -31.42 -14.80
C SER A 543 5.26 -32.61 -14.38
N GLN A 544 4.31 -32.38 -13.47
CA GLN A 544 3.47 -33.41 -12.86
C GLN A 544 2.08 -32.89 -12.53
N ILE A 545 1.06 -33.68 -12.85
CA ILE A 545 -0.32 -33.47 -12.38
C ILE A 545 -0.71 -34.71 -11.60
N THR A 546 -1.17 -34.53 -10.36
CA THR A 546 -1.54 -35.64 -9.49
C THR A 546 -3.05 -35.70 -9.27
N PHE A 547 -3.68 -36.74 -9.78
CA PHE A 547 -5.06 -37.11 -9.51
C PHE A 547 -5.15 -38.09 -8.34
N ASN A 548 -6.24 -38.02 -7.59
CA ASN A 548 -6.60 -39.09 -6.67
C ASN A 548 -6.87 -40.39 -7.43
N LYS A 549 -6.38 -41.53 -6.90
CA LYS A 549 -6.51 -42.87 -7.51
C LYS A 549 -7.96 -43.22 -7.88
N SER A 550 -8.91 -42.78 -7.05
CA SER A 550 -10.34 -42.78 -7.35
C SER A 550 -10.86 -41.35 -7.29
N ASN A 551 -11.55 -40.90 -8.33
CA ASN A 551 -12.06 -39.54 -8.44
C ASN A 551 -13.36 -39.46 -9.26
N ASN A 552 -13.98 -38.27 -9.28
CA ASN A 552 -15.29 -38.02 -9.87
C ASN A 552 -15.23 -37.35 -11.26
N LEU A 553 -14.13 -37.50 -12.00
CA LEU A 553 -13.94 -36.83 -13.30
C LEU A 553 -14.96 -37.31 -14.33
N GLU A 554 -15.74 -36.39 -14.88
CA GLU A 554 -16.80 -36.59 -15.88
C GLU A 554 -16.44 -36.02 -17.25
N TYR A 555 -15.76 -34.86 -17.27
CA TYR A 555 -15.31 -34.19 -18.48
C TYR A 555 -13.84 -33.80 -18.39
N PHE A 556 -13.07 -34.15 -19.41
CA PHE A 556 -11.68 -33.81 -19.56
C PHE A 556 -11.42 -33.32 -20.99
N SER A 557 -10.96 -32.08 -21.14
CA SER A 557 -10.55 -31.60 -22.46
C SER A 557 -9.13 -32.03 -22.81
N ASN A 558 -8.96 -32.65 -23.99
CA ASN A 558 -7.67 -33.10 -24.51
C ASN A 558 -6.65 -31.98 -24.72
N ASN A 559 -7.11 -30.72 -24.87
CA ASN A 559 -6.23 -29.56 -25.03
C ASN A 559 -5.90 -28.83 -23.72
N SER A 560 -6.37 -29.34 -22.57
CA SER A 560 -6.18 -28.72 -21.25
C SER A 560 -4.71 -28.49 -20.88
N PHE A 561 -3.80 -29.34 -21.39
CA PHE A 561 -2.35 -29.27 -21.13
C PHE A 561 -1.53 -28.86 -22.38
N SER A 562 -2.16 -28.23 -23.38
CA SER A 562 -1.43 -27.78 -24.57
C SER A 562 -0.33 -26.77 -24.19
N GLY A 563 0.89 -26.95 -24.73
CA GLY A 563 2.07 -26.13 -24.37
C GLY A 563 2.71 -26.46 -23.02
N CYS A 564 2.28 -27.52 -22.33
CA CYS A 564 2.96 -28.03 -21.12
C CYS A 564 4.18 -28.89 -21.50
N ASP A 565 5.22 -28.28 -22.07
CA ASP A 565 6.37 -29.01 -22.64
C ASP A 565 7.20 -29.80 -21.60
N SER A 566 7.06 -29.51 -20.30
CA SER A 566 7.73 -30.27 -19.23
C SER A 566 6.88 -31.40 -18.65
N LEU A 567 5.61 -31.56 -19.04
CA LEU A 567 4.69 -32.50 -18.39
C LEU A 567 5.04 -33.94 -18.75
N THR A 568 5.49 -34.71 -17.77
CA THR A 568 5.94 -36.11 -17.98
C THR A 568 5.14 -37.15 -17.19
N ASP A 569 4.30 -36.70 -16.25
CA ASP A 569 3.54 -37.59 -15.35
C ASP A 569 2.15 -37.02 -15.04
N ILE A 570 1.10 -37.81 -15.30
CA ILE A 570 -0.30 -37.52 -14.91
C ILE A 570 -0.91 -38.60 -13.98
N ASN A 571 -0.08 -39.53 -13.49
CA ASN A 571 -0.37 -40.68 -12.63
C ASN A 571 -1.59 -41.56 -12.96
N ASP A 572 -1.56 -42.80 -12.45
CA ASP A 572 -2.70 -43.69 -12.62
C ASP A 572 -3.89 -43.26 -11.76
N PHE A 573 -5.08 -43.27 -12.36
CA PHE A 573 -6.36 -43.02 -11.68
C PHE A 573 -7.53 -43.68 -12.40
N SER A 574 -8.69 -43.75 -11.73
CA SER A 574 -9.95 -44.21 -12.31
C SER A 574 -11.12 -43.36 -11.81
N SER A 575 -12.06 -43.05 -12.71
CA SER A 575 -13.39 -42.51 -12.44
C SER A 575 -14.46 -43.34 -13.15
N ASP A 576 -15.74 -42.97 -13.03
CA ASP A 576 -16.82 -43.61 -13.79
C ASP A 576 -16.66 -43.44 -15.31
N LYS A 577 -16.03 -42.34 -15.75
CA LYS A 577 -15.87 -41.99 -17.17
C LYS A 577 -14.46 -42.18 -17.72
N TYR A 578 -13.43 -42.25 -16.87
CA TYR A 578 -12.05 -42.35 -17.33
C TYR A 578 -11.23 -43.39 -16.57
N ASP A 579 -10.23 -43.95 -17.24
CA ASP A 579 -9.05 -44.55 -16.61
C ASP A 579 -7.80 -43.83 -17.11
N CYS A 580 -6.82 -43.64 -16.25
CA CYS A 580 -5.46 -43.32 -16.65
C CYS A 580 -4.54 -44.45 -16.21
N ILE A 581 -3.78 -44.99 -17.16
CA ILE A 581 -2.80 -46.05 -16.96
C ILE A 581 -1.57 -45.67 -17.78
N ASP A 582 -0.39 -45.64 -17.17
CA ASP A 582 0.88 -45.34 -17.85
C ASP A 582 0.76 -44.04 -18.69
N ASN A 583 0.34 -42.95 -18.03
CA ASN A 583 0.14 -41.63 -18.64
C ASN A 583 -0.83 -41.59 -19.84
N THR A 584 -1.68 -42.61 -19.96
CA THR A 584 -2.61 -42.79 -21.08
C THR A 584 -4.04 -42.73 -20.58
N LEU A 585 -4.81 -41.78 -21.10
CA LEU A 585 -6.20 -41.56 -20.74
C LEU A 585 -7.13 -42.36 -21.66
N TYR A 586 -8.01 -43.13 -21.02
CA TYR A 586 -9.04 -43.93 -21.65
C TYR A 586 -10.42 -43.41 -21.23
N TYR A 587 -11.30 -43.17 -22.18
CA TYR A 587 -12.72 -42.89 -21.94
C TYR A 587 -13.52 -44.19 -21.85
N LYS A 588 -14.37 -44.32 -20.83
CA LYS A 588 -15.27 -45.47 -20.61
C LYS A 588 -16.64 -45.18 -21.21
N ASN A 589 -17.10 -46.07 -22.08
CA ASN A 589 -18.46 -46.09 -22.59
C ASN A 589 -19.05 -47.51 -22.59
N ASP A 590 -20.31 -47.64 -23.01
CA ASP A 590 -21.02 -48.92 -23.01
C ASP A 590 -20.39 -49.97 -23.95
N THR A 591 -19.59 -49.53 -24.92
CA THR A 591 -18.91 -50.39 -25.91
C THR A 591 -17.45 -50.69 -25.53
N GLY A 592 -16.97 -50.22 -24.38
CA GLY A 592 -15.67 -50.52 -23.82
C GLY A 592 -14.85 -49.27 -23.47
N LYS A 593 -13.53 -49.34 -23.67
CA LYS A 593 -12.60 -48.24 -23.37
C LYS A 593 -12.05 -47.67 -24.67
N TYR A 594 -11.99 -46.35 -24.78
CA TYR A 594 -11.47 -45.63 -25.95
C TYR A 594 -10.22 -44.89 -25.52
N LEU A 595 -9.08 -45.18 -26.13
CA LEU A 595 -7.85 -44.45 -25.84
C LEU A 595 -8.01 -43.08 -26.52
N ILE A 596 -8.00 -42.00 -25.72
CA ILE A 596 -8.29 -40.64 -26.20
C ILE A 596 -7.09 -39.69 -26.11
N TYR A 597 -6.11 -40.01 -25.27
CA TYR A 597 -4.91 -39.19 -25.09
C TYR A 597 -3.78 -40.01 -24.46
N HIS A 598 -2.57 -39.84 -24.97
CA HIS A 598 -1.33 -40.27 -24.33
C HIS A 598 -0.42 -39.06 -24.19
N LEU A 599 0.18 -38.90 -23.02
CA LEU A 599 1.01 -37.75 -22.71
C LEU A 599 2.23 -37.66 -23.65
N SER A 600 2.32 -36.58 -24.43
CA SER A 600 3.32 -36.42 -25.49
C SER A 600 4.76 -36.54 -25.00
N ASN A 601 5.05 -36.09 -23.79
CA ASN A 601 6.38 -36.13 -23.17
C ASN A 601 6.52 -37.21 -22.10
N SER A 602 5.62 -38.20 -22.06
CA SER A 602 5.74 -39.32 -21.12
C SER A 602 7.15 -39.94 -21.20
N ASN A 603 7.66 -40.41 -20.06
CA ASN A 603 8.90 -41.19 -20.01
C ASN A 603 8.71 -42.65 -20.46
N ASP A 604 7.46 -43.06 -20.73
CA ASP A 604 7.14 -44.39 -21.23
C ASP A 604 7.84 -44.63 -22.57
N LYS A 605 8.37 -45.83 -22.75
CA LYS A 605 8.97 -46.28 -24.02
C LYS A 605 8.19 -47.41 -24.68
N ILE A 606 7.50 -48.18 -23.84
CA ILE A 606 6.71 -49.34 -24.24
C ILE A 606 5.33 -49.13 -23.63
N LEU A 607 4.30 -49.25 -24.45
CA LEU A 607 2.93 -49.12 -24.00
C LEU A 607 2.12 -50.37 -24.39
N PHE A 608 1.41 -50.96 -23.43
CA PHE A 608 0.50 -52.07 -23.67
C PHE A 608 -0.92 -51.55 -23.82
N VAL A 609 -1.44 -51.58 -25.05
CA VAL A 609 -2.75 -51.00 -25.37
C VAL A 609 -3.83 -52.07 -25.29
N LYS A 610 -4.84 -51.81 -24.45
CA LYS A 610 -6.03 -52.64 -24.30
C LYS A 610 -7.29 -51.76 -24.25
N CYS A 611 -7.77 -51.40 -25.43
CA CYS A 611 -8.97 -50.60 -25.64
C CYS A 611 -9.77 -51.11 -26.86
N THR A 612 -10.98 -50.60 -27.06
CA THR A 612 -11.85 -50.87 -28.21
C THR A 612 -11.41 -50.09 -29.45
N ALA A 613 -11.00 -48.83 -29.27
CA ALA A 613 -10.52 -47.94 -30.33
C ALA A 613 -9.40 -47.03 -29.84
N ILE A 614 -8.53 -46.63 -30.77
CA ILE A 614 -7.52 -45.56 -30.59
C ILE A 614 -8.03 -44.34 -31.36
N CYS A 615 -8.42 -43.30 -30.63
CA CYS A 615 -9.06 -42.13 -31.21
C CYS A 615 -8.07 -41.18 -31.89
N SER A 616 -8.61 -40.30 -32.73
CA SER A 616 -7.89 -39.26 -33.44
C SER A 616 -7.03 -38.42 -32.49
N TYR A 617 -5.78 -38.16 -32.86
CA TYR A 617 -4.80 -37.39 -32.06
C TYR A 617 -4.48 -37.94 -30.67
N SER A 618 -4.80 -39.20 -30.37
CA SER A 618 -4.46 -39.81 -29.09
C SER A 618 -2.97 -39.77 -28.78
N PHE A 619 -2.12 -40.06 -29.77
CA PHE A 619 -0.66 -39.94 -29.70
C PHE A 619 -0.22 -38.78 -30.59
N ASN A 620 -0.50 -37.55 -30.16
CA ASN A 620 -0.08 -36.37 -30.89
C ASN A 620 1.30 -35.90 -30.39
N TYR A 621 2.30 -35.83 -31.26
CA TYR A 621 3.68 -35.46 -30.95
C TYR A 621 4.29 -36.29 -29.81
N SER A 622 4.01 -37.60 -29.75
CA SER A 622 4.60 -38.45 -28.72
C SER A 622 6.11 -38.62 -28.97
N ARG A 623 6.92 -38.11 -28.03
CA ARG A 623 8.37 -37.92 -28.22
C ARG A 623 9.22 -39.08 -27.74
N ASN A 624 8.66 -40.03 -27.00
CA ASN A 624 9.45 -41.07 -26.31
C ASN A 624 8.96 -42.49 -26.55
N ILE A 625 7.70 -42.71 -26.97
CA ILE A 625 7.20 -44.05 -27.23
C ILE A 625 7.98 -44.68 -28.38
N GLU A 626 8.59 -45.83 -28.10
CA GLU A 626 9.33 -46.64 -29.09
C GLU A 626 8.53 -47.87 -29.54
N ASN A 627 7.68 -48.42 -28.67
CA ASN A 627 6.91 -49.63 -28.92
C ASN A 627 5.47 -49.52 -28.40
N ILE A 628 4.50 -49.80 -29.26
CA ILE A 628 3.09 -49.96 -28.90
C ILE A 628 2.70 -51.41 -29.13
N SER A 629 2.38 -52.12 -28.05
CA SER A 629 1.91 -53.51 -28.09
C SER A 629 0.41 -53.56 -27.85
N ILE A 630 -0.35 -53.73 -28.92
CA ILE A 630 -1.80 -53.92 -28.90
C ILE A 630 -2.12 -55.35 -28.49
N SER A 631 -2.96 -55.52 -27.47
CA SER A 631 -3.39 -56.84 -26.99
C SER A 631 -4.21 -57.59 -28.03
N SER A 632 -4.03 -58.91 -28.12
CA SER A 632 -4.88 -59.76 -28.95
C SER A 632 -6.35 -59.63 -28.54
N ASN A 633 -7.27 -59.47 -29.50
CA ASN A 633 -8.71 -59.34 -29.26
C ASN A 633 -9.15 -58.06 -28.52
N SER A 634 -8.38 -56.97 -28.57
CA SER A 634 -8.80 -55.69 -27.96
C SER A 634 -9.20 -54.63 -28.98
N VAL A 635 -8.25 -54.06 -29.73
CA VAL A 635 -8.48 -52.89 -30.58
C VAL A 635 -9.14 -53.33 -31.87
N SER A 636 -10.21 -52.63 -32.25
CA SER A 636 -10.96 -52.87 -33.49
C SER A 636 -10.86 -51.74 -34.51
N LEU A 637 -10.61 -50.50 -34.04
CA LEU A 637 -10.52 -49.28 -34.84
C LEU A 637 -9.30 -48.45 -34.42
N ILE A 638 -8.52 -47.99 -35.41
CA ILE A 638 -7.50 -46.96 -35.26
C ILE A 638 -7.91 -45.78 -36.17
N GLU A 639 -8.22 -44.64 -35.56
CA GLU A 639 -8.75 -43.46 -36.28
C GLU A 639 -7.68 -42.63 -37.00
N GLU A 640 -8.12 -41.76 -37.91
CA GLU A 640 -7.27 -40.82 -38.65
C GLU A 640 -6.46 -39.91 -37.70
N TYR A 641 -5.17 -39.69 -37.99
CA TYR A 641 -4.20 -38.97 -37.15
C TYR A 641 -4.07 -39.46 -35.69
N SER A 642 -4.52 -40.66 -35.36
CA SER A 642 -4.39 -41.22 -34.00
C SER A 642 -2.93 -41.28 -33.51
N LEU A 643 -1.97 -41.56 -34.40
CA LEU A 643 -0.53 -41.46 -34.17
C LEU A 643 0.05 -40.41 -35.12
N ASN A 644 0.09 -39.17 -34.65
CA ASN A 644 0.53 -38.01 -35.44
C ASN A 644 1.88 -37.49 -34.93
N ASN A 645 2.89 -37.42 -35.79
CA ASN A 645 4.26 -36.98 -35.43
C ASN A 645 4.88 -37.78 -34.27
N CYS A 646 4.71 -39.11 -34.27
CA CYS A 646 5.37 -40.00 -33.31
C CYS A 646 6.76 -40.40 -33.79
N ASP A 647 7.71 -39.48 -33.72
CA ASP A 647 9.04 -39.61 -34.35
C ASP A 647 9.93 -40.70 -33.74
N LYS A 648 9.62 -41.23 -32.56
CA LYS A 648 10.40 -42.33 -31.95
C LYS A 648 9.72 -43.70 -32.04
N LEU A 649 8.49 -43.76 -32.55
CA LEU A 649 7.76 -45.02 -32.66
C LEU A 649 8.46 -45.93 -33.68
N LYS A 650 9.02 -47.04 -33.19
CA LYS A 650 9.71 -48.04 -34.01
C LYS A 650 8.84 -49.25 -34.28
N TYR A 651 8.04 -49.65 -33.30
CA TYR A 651 7.34 -50.93 -33.32
C TYR A 651 5.87 -50.79 -32.96
N ILE A 652 5.02 -51.43 -33.76
CA ILE A 652 3.60 -51.62 -33.48
C ILE A 652 3.11 -52.92 -34.11
N ASN A 653 2.28 -53.67 -33.40
CA ASN A 653 1.62 -54.86 -33.94
C ASN A 653 0.17 -54.58 -34.37
N PHE A 654 -0.28 -55.31 -35.39
CA PHE A 654 -1.63 -55.28 -35.95
C PHE A 654 -2.28 -56.67 -35.79
N PRO A 655 -2.86 -56.98 -34.62
CA PRO A 655 -3.56 -58.25 -34.39
C PRO A 655 -4.85 -58.35 -35.23
N LEU A 656 -5.36 -59.58 -35.42
CA LEU A 656 -6.58 -59.88 -36.19
C LEU A 656 -7.82 -59.11 -35.70
N SER A 657 -7.81 -58.62 -34.47
CA SER A 657 -8.91 -57.85 -33.90
C SER A 657 -9.08 -56.48 -34.54
N ILE A 658 -8.00 -55.88 -35.08
CA ILE A 658 -8.05 -54.57 -35.74
C ILE A 658 -8.72 -54.74 -37.09
N LYS A 659 -9.95 -54.24 -37.21
CA LYS A 659 -10.77 -54.34 -38.43
C LYS A 659 -10.51 -53.16 -39.36
N THR A 660 -10.35 -51.96 -38.78
CA THR A 660 -10.21 -50.72 -39.53
C THR A 660 -9.01 -49.93 -39.01
N VAL A 661 -8.18 -49.46 -39.95
CA VAL A 661 -7.16 -48.44 -39.72
C VAL A 661 -7.43 -47.34 -40.73
N GLU A 662 -7.82 -46.18 -40.24
CA GLU A 662 -8.22 -45.05 -41.08
C GLU A 662 -7.02 -44.40 -41.78
N GLN A 663 -7.32 -43.60 -42.81
CA GLN A 663 -6.31 -42.91 -43.59
C GLN A 663 -5.48 -41.98 -42.69
N LEU A 664 -4.16 -41.91 -42.93
CA LEU A 664 -3.22 -41.07 -42.18
C LEU A 664 -3.19 -41.31 -40.66
N ALA A 665 -3.64 -42.47 -40.17
CA ALA A 665 -3.52 -42.83 -38.75
C ALA A 665 -2.08 -42.76 -38.22
N PHE A 666 -1.06 -43.03 -39.06
CA PHE A 666 0.38 -42.95 -38.75
C PHE A 666 1.04 -41.77 -39.47
N ASN A 667 0.42 -40.59 -39.41
CA ASN A 667 0.95 -39.41 -40.07
C ASN A 667 2.30 -38.99 -39.49
N ALA A 668 3.28 -38.74 -40.37
CA ALA A 668 4.64 -38.33 -40.01
C ALA A 668 5.37 -39.26 -39.01
N CYS A 669 5.03 -40.55 -38.95
CA CYS A 669 5.70 -41.54 -38.09
C CYS A 669 6.90 -42.19 -38.79
N ASN A 670 7.96 -41.41 -39.03
CA ASN A 670 9.06 -41.81 -39.93
C ASN A 670 10.02 -42.88 -39.37
N SER A 671 9.98 -43.14 -38.07
CA SER A 671 10.91 -44.07 -37.41
C SER A 671 10.43 -45.51 -37.34
N ILE A 672 9.26 -45.82 -37.90
CA ILE A 672 8.71 -47.17 -37.86
C ILE A 672 9.67 -48.12 -38.60
N GLN A 673 10.15 -49.12 -37.88
CA GLN A 673 11.14 -50.07 -38.36
C GLN A 673 10.50 -51.41 -38.70
N CYS A 674 11.30 -52.29 -39.30
CA CYS A 674 10.83 -53.58 -39.74
C CYS A 674 10.76 -54.64 -38.62
N ALA A 675 9.78 -54.50 -37.73
CA ALA A 675 9.28 -55.54 -36.84
C ALA A 675 7.74 -55.47 -36.70
N LEU A 676 7.06 -54.99 -37.75
CA LEU A 676 5.60 -54.93 -37.82
C LEU A 676 5.02 -56.35 -37.83
N ILE A 677 4.28 -56.70 -36.78
CA ILE A 677 3.54 -57.97 -36.73
C ILE A 677 2.14 -57.71 -37.28
N ILE A 678 1.91 -58.00 -38.56
CA ILE A 678 0.58 -57.88 -39.19
C ILE A 678 -0.03 -59.29 -39.33
N GLU A 679 -1.09 -59.56 -38.57
CA GLU A 679 -1.71 -60.90 -38.56
C GLU A 679 -2.65 -61.14 -39.76
N ASN A 680 -3.37 -60.11 -40.24
CA ASN A 680 -4.23 -60.21 -41.41
C ASN A 680 -3.45 -59.89 -42.70
N LYS A 681 -3.25 -60.90 -43.55
CA LYS A 681 -2.46 -60.81 -44.78
C LYS A 681 -3.32 -60.65 -46.05
N SER A 682 -4.60 -60.31 -45.93
CA SER A 682 -5.45 -60.11 -47.12
C SER A 682 -5.03 -58.84 -47.90
N SER A 683 -5.19 -58.88 -49.22
CA SER A 683 -4.80 -57.77 -50.11
C SER A 683 -5.48 -56.44 -49.71
N ASP A 684 -6.76 -56.47 -49.39
CA ASP A 684 -7.51 -55.27 -49.02
C ASP A 684 -7.07 -54.71 -47.66
N TYR A 685 -6.72 -55.58 -46.71
CA TYR A 685 -6.19 -55.16 -45.41
C TYR A 685 -4.82 -54.48 -45.55
N LEU A 686 -3.91 -55.04 -46.35
CA LEU A 686 -2.60 -54.44 -46.58
C LEU A 686 -2.70 -53.09 -47.31
N LYS A 687 -3.66 -52.92 -48.23
CA LYS A 687 -3.95 -51.61 -48.84
C LYS A 687 -4.44 -50.59 -47.81
N MET A 688 -5.25 -51.01 -46.84
CA MET A 688 -5.70 -50.16 -45.74
C MET A 688 -4.54 -49.72 -44.86
N ILE A 689 -3.63 -50.65 -44.49
CA ILE A 689 -2.41 -50.32 -43.75
C ILE A 689 -1.50 -49.37 -44.55
N ASN A 690 -1.38 -49.51 -45.86
CA ASN A 690 -0.61 -48.55 -46.67
C ASN A 690 -1.22 -47.13 -46.63
N LYS A 691 -2.55 -47.03 -46.77
CA LYS A 691 -3.26 -45.73 -46.69
C LYS A 691 -3.20 -45.07 -45.31
N SER A 692 -2.92 -45.82 -44.25
CA SER A 692 -2.79 -45.27 -42.91
C SER A 692 -1.50 -44.48 -42.70
N GLY A 693 -0.54 -44.56 -43.62
CA GLY A 693 0.77 -43.88 -43.52
C GLY A 693 1.95 -44.84 -43.28
N ILE A 694 1.70 -46.14 -43.09
CA ILE A 694 2.76 -47.16 -43.08
C ILE A 694 3.21 -47.43 -44.51
N SER A 695 4.49 -47.18 -44.82
CA SER A 695 4.97 -47.31 -46.20
C SER A 695 4.90 -48.74 -46.74
N GLU A 696 4.57 -48.85 -48.03
CA GLU A 696 4.57 -50.13 -48.76
C GLU A 696 5.94 -50.85 -48.69
N GLN A 697 7.04 -50.08 -48.68
CA GLN A 697 8.39 -50.63 -48.53
C GLN A 697 8.56 -51.37 -47.20
N LEU A 698 8.05 -50.82 -46.09
CA LEU A 698 8.09 -51.48 -44.78
C LEU A 698 7.24 -52.76 -44.77
N ILE A 699 6.06 -52.75 -45.41
CA ILE A 699 5.20 -53.93 -45.52
C ILE A 699 5.92 -55.08 -46.26
N ILE A 700 6.68 -54.77 -47.32
CA ILE A 700 7.45 -55.76 -48.09
C ILE A 700 8.69 -56.23 -47.32
N LEU A 701 9.47 -55.31 -46.75
CA LEU A 701 10.70 -55.61 -46.01
C LEU A 701 10.45 -56.55 -44.82
N CYS A 702 9.26 -56.51 -44.22
CA CYS A 702 8.92 -57.36 -43.08
C CYS A 702 8.41 -58.74 -43.45
N HIS A 703 8.67 -59.17 -44.69
CA HIS A 703 8.28 -60.48 -45.22
C HIS A 703 6.78 -60.78 -45.06
N VAL A 704 5.93 -59.75 -44.98
CA VAL A 704 4.46 -59.89 -44.95
C VAL A 704 3.96 -60.39 -46.31
N ILE A 705 4.65 -60.00 -47.39
CA ILE A 705 4.53 -60.50 -48.76
C ILE A 705 5.90 -61.08 -49.17
N PRO A 706 6.00 -62.25 -49.82
CA PRO A 706 7.29 -62.80 -50.23
C PRO A 706 8.01 -61.89 -51.26
N SER A 707 9.26 -61.57 -50.98
CA SER A 707 10.16 -60.87 -51.90
C SER A 707 10.51 -61.77 -53.09
N SER A 708 10.00 -61.43 -54.28
CA SER A 708 10.61 -61.90 -55.52
C SER A 708 10.88 -60.70 -56.42
N GLY A 709 12.13 -60.57 -56.84
CA GLY A 709 12.65 -59.40 -57.53
C GLY A 709 12.11 -59.23 -58.96
N ASN A 710 12.26 -58.00 -59.42
CA ASN A 710 12.11 -57.49 -60.79
C ASN A 710 10.68 -57.36 -61.35
N SER A 711 10.18 -56.13 -61.23
CA SER A 711 9.61 -55.31 -62.32
C SER A 711 8.92 -56.06 -63.47
N GLU A 712 7.59 -56.20 -63.37
CA GLU A 712 6.56 -56.17 -64.45
C GLU A 712 5.22 -56.78 -63.97
N ALA A 713 4.74 -56.48 -62.77
CA ALA A 713 3.45 -57.01 -62.29
C ALA A 713 2.63 -56.06 -61.41
N LEU A 714 2.81 -54.76 -61.63
CA LEU A 714 1.74 -53.75 -61.56
C LEU A 714 0.53 -54.07 -62.47
N ILE A 715 0.54 -55.22 -63.18
CA ILE A 715 -0.45 -55.64 -64.18
C ILE A 715 -1.16 -56.98 -63.83
N ARG A 716 -0.78 -57.73 -62.79
CA ARG A 716 -1.50 -58.97 -62.38
C ARG A 716 -2.20 -58.90 -61.01
N PHE A 717 -2.37 -57.70 -60.47
CA PHE A 717 -3.20 -57.42 -59.29
C PHE A 717 -4.72 -57.42 -59.60
N TYR A 718 -5.09 -57.64 -60.87
CA TYR A 718 -6.46 -57.88 -61.32
C TYR A 718 -6.70 -59.38 -61.60
N SER A 719 -7.80 -59.90 -61.05
CA SER A 719 -8.55 -61.12 -61.42
C SER A 719 -8.21 -62.49 -60.79
N ASN A 720 -9.02 -62.82 -59.77
CA ASN A 720 -9.68 -64.10 -59.40
C ASN A 720 -8.89 -65.42 -59.15
N PRO A 721 -9.35 -66.26 -58.19
CA PRO A 721 -8.56 -67.29 -57.51
C PRO A 721 -8.85 -68.71 -58.00
N MET A 722 -7.82 -69.56 -58.13
CA MET A 722 -7.87 -71.00 -57.79
C MET A 722 -6.58 -71.75 -58.15
N LYS A 723 -6.23 -72.69 -57.25
CA LYS A 723 -5.33 -73.86 -57.41
C LYS A 723 -3.84 -73.58 -57.57
N PHE A 724 -3.06 -73.87 -56.52
CA PHE A 724 -2.22 -75.07 -56.48
C PHE A 724 -1.70 -75.29 -55.05
N PHE A 725 -2.37 -76.15 -54.28
CA PHE A 725 -1.78 -76.77 -53.09
C PHE A 725 -0.78 -77.82 -53.57
N GLY A 726 0.43 -77.78 -53.02
CA GLY A 726 1.41 -78.85 -53.16
C GLY A 726 0.95 -80.12 -52.45
N ASN A 727 1.50 -81.25 -52.88
CA ASN A 727 1.63 -82.42 -52.05
C ASN A 727 2.94 -83.13 -52.38
N ILE A 728 3.52 -83.77 -51.35
CA ILE A 728 4.66 -84.71 -51.35
C ILE A 728 6.05 -84.04 -51.26
N LEU A 729 7.01 -84.45 -50.42
CA LEU A 729 7.14 -85.11 -49.10
C LEU A 729 8.67 -85.19 -48.89
N LEU A 730 9.11 -85.11 -47.63
CA LEU A 730 10.26 -85.81 -47.00
C LEU A 730 11.57 -86.00 -47.80
N ASN A 731 12.69 -85.46 -47.29
CA ASN A 731 13.60 -86.17 -46.37
C ASN A 731 14.97 -85.48 -46.23
N ASN A 732 15.46 -85.45 -44.98
CA ASN A 732 16.86 -85.68 -44.54
C ASN A 732 17.94 -84.61 -44.87
N ILE A 733 18.86 -84.21 -43.99
CA ILE A 733 19.40 -84.79 -42.74
C ILE A 733 20.20 -83.70 -41.97
N SER A 734 20.07 -83.69 -40.63
CA SER A 734 21.07 -83.48 -39.54
C SER A 734 22.06 -82.29 -39.54
N HIS A 735 22.53 -81.66 -38.46
CA HIS A 735 22.52 -81.73 -36.98
C HIS A 735 22.86 -80.26 -36.52
N VAL A 736 22.47 -79.71 -35.37
CA VAL A 736 23.03 -79.93 -34.01
C VAL A 736 22.14 -79.20 -32.98
N ASN A 737 22.00 -79.85 -31.82
CA ASN A 737 21.35 -79.49 -30.55
C ASN A 737 21.53 -78.05 -30.03
N ILE A 738 20.51 -77.54 -29.32
CA ILE A 738 20.61 -77.04 -27.93
C ILE A 738 19.24 -77.21 -27.23
N ARG A 739 19.28 -77.75 -26.01
CA ARG A 739 18.14 -78.05 -25.13
C ARG A 739 17.66 -76.83 -24.34
N PHE A 740 16.35 -76.82 -24.10
CA PHE A 740 15.56 -76.03 -23.15
C PHE A 740 16.04 -76.11 -21.69
N TYR A 741 15.74 -75.06 -20.92
CA TYR A 741 15.21 -75.18 -19.54
C TYR A 741 14.14 -74.10 -19.27
N ILE A 742 12.95 -74.57 -18.89
CA ILE A 742 11.86 -73.87 -18.20
C ILE A 742 11.98 -74.20 -16.70
N TYR A 743 11.56 -73.30 -15.82
CA TYR A 743 10.79 -73.49 -14.56
C TYR A 743 10.74 -72.11 -13.87
N LEU A 744 9.62 -71.56 -13.36
CA LEU A 744 8.32 -72.06 -12.93
C LEU A 744 7.26 -70.98 -13.21
#